data_AF-A0A8H5TF55-F1
#
_entry.id   AF-A0A8H5TF55-F1
#
_cell.length_a   1.000
_cell.length_b   1.000
_cell.length_c   1.000
_cell.angle_alpha   90.00
_cell.angle_beta   90.00
_cell.angle_gamma   90.00
#
_symmetry.space_group_name_H-M   'P 1'
#
loop_
_entity.id
_entity.type
_entity.pdbx_description
1 polymer ?
#
loop_
_entity_poly.entity_id
_entity_poly.type
_entity_poly.pdbx_seq_one_letter_code
_entity_poly.pdbx_strand_id
1 'polypeptide(L)'
;MSLKAILTWMRLPSADRAVSNVWINDDIRPLEPERRTWNTMTFISFWLVNQIAISNWQLGASLVATGLSVWQVIIATLIGKVIISLVAIFNGYTGAEWHIGFPVVSRYIWGPYGSFIAIVQRIILSLVWFSVQSWTGGLCISVILSALFPSFQRLGNVFPASSHLDTKQFVGWILFNVSMIPVLWIHPHKIKRVLLIFNIIASVTLISIMIWSLVEAKGGGPLLSESATPMSSHDLGWAITSGVTTVIGGIAVGLTNANDYTRFAQKPGDQVFGQWFSIIFFGTLFPLFGCLAASATQGIWGEAIWNPPLICQQWLDRDYSSGSRAAAFFAGLGLVMCQIAINVVDNAYSAGMDLAGLVSSYINIRRGAFIALVLSVAMCPWELLSSASVFISVLSAYSVFLGPIIGIQVCDYWLIRSRHIKLSDLYNPGPDSIYWFSCGFNPRSFIAWFLGFATQLPGFAAAVTPDKIKVGEAWHELFYLAFPLGFAISFTVHYVINRVFPPAGLGLVDDMDYFGSFTETEALKLGMGLGLEGIRVYSPELVQQVKQTWESCEWRKRCWTLQEAIMSKHCTFWWTGQESAPLIDCSQLGGISCSPPFGNSYINTLPHLSMEVGHMDKKPLVAMSATITDPTEESVHQRAIVRCSSHGTIPDANACKRPLAVLLDKVRGREATLELDEYYSLFAMASDKLPAVDYRIDTVQLVERILGTGALGANILLTSTGRDSVVNRSCVPSFCAEREYSMMGAVVAAFPVRMKIADDDSSDYFAEGTKIYMVYSYPTEKPFDVDMDFTIRKPKKKHPYSSINILAIELPLPKNSNIISTEMDPIRGKVIAVTGAGSGIGRSTAIQLNKQGANLSLVDLDPVGLANTVKILENEGTTKDVFSLVVDVSNENQVKDWIIKTVQRFGRLDGAANIAGIFKPRSIYDSTVHDWDLMMNVNAKGVFNCLQAQIAGIGERGGSIVTVASAAGVRALPSAPVYAASKHAVVGLCASVAAEVGPKNIRVNTVAPGFIDTPMTQSTVPRNDNGEPSTGKQNPIARAAHPDEVAAVIVFLLSDQASFVTGACWPVDGGNTI
;
A
#
# COMPACT_ATOMS: atom_id res chain seq x y z
N MET A 1 0.07 -5.61 -28.55
CA MET A 1 0.97 -4.73 -27.77
C MET A 1 2.43 -5.05 -28.12
N SER A 2 3.34 -4.07 -28.03
CA SER A 2 4.79 -4.34 -28.06
C SER A 2 5.27 -4.91 -26.71
N LEU A 3 6.43 -5.56 -26.67
CA LEU A 3 7.01 -6.07 -25.41
C LEU A 3 7.15 -4.95 -24.36
N LYS A 4 7.56 -3.74 -24.78
CA LYS A 4 7.65 -2.56 -23.92
C LYS A 4 6.28 -2.16 -23.33
N ALA A 5 5.22 -2.20 -24.13
CA ALA A 5 3.86 -1.92 -23.65
C ALA A 5 3.35 -2.99 -22.67
N ILE A 6 3.65 -4.28 -22.93
CA ILE A 6 3.31 -5.38 -22.00
C ILE A 6 4.08 -5.20 -20.68
N LEU A 7 5.37 -4.91 -20.72
CA LEU A 7 6.17 -4.63 -19.53
C LEU A 7 5.63 -3.43 -18.76
N THR A 8 5.33 -2.31 -19.41
CA THR A 8 4.73 -1.14 -18.74
C THR A 8 3.38 -1.48 -18.09
N TRP A 9 2.52 -2.26 -18.77
CA TRP A 9 1.22 -2.70 -18.23
C TRP A 9 1.35 -3.68 -17.06
N MET A 10 2.37 -4.56 -17.08
CA MET A 10 2.64 -5.48 -15.97
C MET A 10 3.29 -4.81 -14.75
N ARG A 11 3.91 -3.63 -14.91
CA ARG A 11 4.59 -2.93 -13.80
C ARG A 11 3.61 -2.64 -12.67
N LEU A 12 4.06 -2.76 -11.43
CA LEU A 12 3.26 -2.34 -10.29
C LEU A 12 3.07 -0.82 -10.31
N PRO A 13 1.89 -0.31 -9.91
CA PRO A 13 1.72 1.12 -9.70
C PRO A 13 2.63 1.59 -8.57
N SER A 14 3.12 2.83 -8.67
CA SER A 14 3.71 3.51 -7.52
C SER A 14 2.60 3.90 -6.54
N ALA A 15 2.89 3.87 -5.24
CA ALA A 15 2.01 4.38 -4.21
C ALA A 15 2.46 5.78 -3.78
N ASP A 16 1.58 6.55 -3.15
CA ASP A 16 1.86 7.92 -2.69
C ASP A 16 3.12 8.04 -1.82
N ARG A 17 3.47 6.95 -1.12
CA ARG A 17 4.63 6.84 -0.23
C ARG A 17 5.84 6.09 -0.82
N ALA A 18 5.76 5.53 -2.04
CA ALA A 18 6.86 4.76 -2.65
C ALA A 18 6.76 4.60 -4.18
N VAL A 19 7.81 5.01 -4.90
CA VAL A 19 7.96 4.76 -6.35
C VAL A 19 8.40 3.32 -6.59
N SER A 20 7.58 2.50 -7.27
CA SER A 20 7.92 1.10 -7.53
C SER A 20 9.09 0.98 -8.52
N ASN A 21 10.19 0.37 -8.08
CA ASN A 21 11.40 0.15 -8.88
C ASN A 21 11.97 -1.27 -8.63
N VAL A 22 13.19 -1.53 -9.10
CA VAL A 22 13.84 -2.86 -9.00
C VAL A 22 14.14 -3.28 -7.55
N TRP A 23 14.19 -2.32 -6.62
CA TRP A 23 14.64 -2.50 -5.23
C TRP A 23 13.55 -2.26 -4.19
N ILE A 24 12.51 -1.50 -4.51
CA ILE A 24 11.40 -1.17 -3.60
C ILE A 24 10.02 -1.29 -4.28
N ASN A 25 9.07 -1.81 -3.51
CA ASN A 25 7.63 -1.70 -3.74
C ASN A 25 6.91 -1.69 -2.38
N ASP A 26 5.59 -1.49 -2.39
CA ASP A 26 4.81 -1.34 -1.16
C ASP A 26 4.69 -2.61 -0.29
N ASP A 27 5.01 -3.79 -0.83
CA ASP A 27 5.01 -5.05 -0.08
C ASP A 27 6.37 -5.36 0.58
N ILE A 28 7.49 -4.92 -0.02
CA ILE A 28 8.84 -5.21 0.50
C ILE A 28 9.47 -4.08 1.32
N ARG A 29 8.94 -2.85 1.23
CA ARG A 29 9.35 -1.72 2.09
C ARG A 29 9.28 -2.06 3.60
N PRO A 30 9.98 -1.33 4.48
CA PRO A 30 9.72 -1.41 5.92
C PRO A 30 8.26 -1.05 6.20
N LEU A 31 7.62 -1.76 7.13
CA LEU A 31 6.20 -1.56 7.44
C LEU A 31 5.96 -0.38 8.39
N GLU A 32 5.03 0.48 7.99
CA GLU A 32 4.43 1.55 8.80
C GLU A 32 3.59 1.00 9.96
N PRO A 33 3.39 1.76 11.07
CA PRO A 33 2.72 1.26 12.27
C PRO A 33 1.31 0.73 12.03
N GLU A 34 0.57 1.34 11.10
CA GLU A 34 -0.81 0.96 10.76
C GLU A 34 -0.94 -0.49 10.24
N ARG A 35 0.09 -1.04 9.60
CA ARG A 35 0.11 -2.42 9.07
C ARG A 35 0.67 -3.44 10.06
N ARG A 36 1.27 -2.99 11.15
CA ARG A 36 1.80 -3.83 12.25
C ARG A 36 0.67 -4.30 13.15
N THR A 37 -0.12 -5.26 12.67
CA THR A 37 -1.35 -5.68 13.37
C THR A 37 -1.21 -6.97 14.20
N TRP A 38 -0.01 -7.55 14.30
CA TRP A 38 0.19 -8.85 14.96
C TRP A 38 0.70 -8.65 16.39
N ASN A 39 0.00 -9.25 17.34
CA ASN A 39 0.34 -9.30 18.77
C ASN A 39 0.70 -10.74 19.18
N THR A 40 1.03 -10.97 20.45
CA THR A 40 1.38 -12.30 20.98
C THR A 40 0.37 -13.39 20.63
N MET A 41 -0.94 -13.12 20.74
CA MET A 41 -1.99 -14.09 20.37
C MET A 41 -2.01 -14.41 18.88
N THR A 42 -1.68 -13.42 18.04
CA THR A 42 -1.54 -13.62 16.59
C THR A 42 -0.32 -14.50 16.29
N PHE A 43 0.80 -14.33 16.99
CA PHE A 43 1.98 -15.20 16.86
C PHE A 43 1.74 -16.62 17.39
N ILE A 44 0.97 -16.79 18.48
CA ILE A 44 0.52 -18.12 18.93
C ILE A 44 -0.25 -18.80 17.79
N SER A 45 -1.26 -18.12 17.22
CA SER A 45 -2.05 -18.66 16.13
C SER A 45 -1.20 -18.97 14.88
N PHE A 46 -0.30 -18.08 14.49
CA PHE A 46 0.59 -18.28 13.35
C PHE A 46 1.49 -19.52 13.51
N TRP A 47 2.20 -19.66 14.64
CA TRP A 47 3.07 -20.83 14.85
C TRP A 47 2.29 -22.12 15.09
N LEU A 48 1.06 -22.02 15.62
CA LEU A 48 0.14 -23.14 15.74
C LEU A 48 -0.20 -23.73 14.36
N VAL A 49 -0.33 -22.93 13.30
CA VAL A 49 -0.59 -23.44 11.92
C VAL A 49 0.42 -24.53 11.53
N ASN A 50 1.71 -24.28 11.77
CA ASN A 50 2.77 -25.24 11.49
C ASN A 50 2.78 -26.42 12.48
N GLN A 51 2.46 -26.20 13.75
CA GLN A 51 2.50 -27.29 14.75
C GLN A 51 1.32 -28.27 14.63
N ILE A 52 0.14 -27.81 14.19
CA ILE A 52 -1.02 -28.69 13.93
C ILE A 52 -1.09 -29.17 12.48
N ALA A 53 -0.12 -28.78 11.63
CA ALA A 53 -0.09 -29.22 10.24
C ALA A 53 0.01 -30.75 10.16
N ILE A 54 -0.62 -31.33 9.14
CA ILE A 54 -0.57 -32.78 8.89
C ILE A 54 0.88 -33.27 8.77
N SER A 55 1.77 -32.48 8.16
CA SER A 55 3.21 -32.79 8.09
C SER A 55 3.92 -32.90 9.46
N ASN A 56 3.51 -32.12 10.48
CA ASN A 56 4.07 -32.24 11.82
C ASN A 56 3.52 -33.48 12.57
N TRP A 57 2.26 -33.85 12.34
CA TRP A 57 1.70 -35.13 12.80
C TRP A 57 2.43 -36.33 12.20
N GLN A 58 2.62 -36.33 10.87
CA GLN A 58 3.32 -37.37 10.12
C GLN A 58 4.75 -37.59 10.64
N LEU A 59 5.42 -36.53 11.09
CA LEU A 59 6.83 -36.56 11.51
C LEU A 59 7.09 -37.53 12.67
N GLY A 60 6.22 -37.55 13.68
CA GLY A 60 6.39 -38.44 14.85
C GLY A 60 6.38 -39.91 14.43
N ALA A 61 5.33 -40.33 13.73
CA ALA A 61 5.21 -41.71 13.25
C ALA A 61 6.30 -42.09 12.24
N SER A 62 6.75 -41.15 11.40
CA SER A 62 7.85 -41.38 10.44
C SER A 62 9.19 -41.63 11.15
N LEU A 63 9.44 -40.99 12.30
CA LEU A 63 10.64 -41.23 13.10
C LEU A 63 10.59 -42.58 13.86
N VAL A 64 9.41 -43.10 14.23
CA VAL A 64 9.29 -44.46 14.78
C VAL A 64 9.71 -45.50 13.73
N ALA A 65 9.40 -45.27 12.45
CA ALA A 65 9.82 -46.14 11.35
C ALA A 65 11.35 -46.20 11.12
N THR A 66 12.14 -45.35 11.78
CA THR A 66 13.62 -45.43 11.77
C THR A 66 14.19 -46.38 12.84
N GLY A 67 13.34 -47.03 13.64
CA GLY A 67 13.73 -47.99 14.69
C GLY A 67 13.70 -47.42 16.12
N LEU A 68 13.47 -46.12 16.28
CA LEU A 68 13.34 -45.45 17.57
C LEU A 68 12.00 -45.78 18.26
N SER A 69 12.02 -45.95 19.58
CA SER A 69 10.79 -46.06 20.36
C SER A 69 10.04 -44.72 20.44
N VAL A 70 8.74 -44.75 20.72
CA VAL A 70 7.91 -43.53 20.79
C VAL A 70 8.49 -42.50 21.77
N TRP A 71 8.99 -42.90 22.95
CA TRP A 71 9.56 -41.95 23.90
C TRP A 71 10.88 -41.34 23.42
N GLN A 72 11.71 -42.08 22.69
CA GLN A 72 12.96 -41.58 22.09
C GLN A 72 12.64 -40.55 21.00
N VAL A 73 11.62 -40.83 20.16
CA VAL A 73 11.11 -39.90 19.15
C VAL A 73 10.62 -38.59 19.79
N ILE A 74 9.89 -38.67 20.91
CA ILE A 74 9.42 -37.45 21.62
C ILE A 74 10.58 -36.65 22.22
N ILE A 75 11.64 -37.30 22.74
CA ILE A 75 12.84 -36.57 23.21
C ILE A 75 13.57 -35.90 22.04
N ALA A 76 13.79 -36.61 20.93
CA ALA A 76 14.40 -36.03 19.72
C ALA A 76 13.57 -34.86 19.18
N THR A 77 12.24 -35.00 19.18
CA THR A 77 11.30 -33.94 18.81
C THR A 77 11.44 -32.74 19.74
N LEU A 78 11.41 -32.94 21.06
CA LEU A 78 11.49 -31.86 22.04
C LEU A 78 12.81 -31.08 21.92
N ILE A 79 13.94 -31.77 21.78
CA ILE A 79 15.26 -31.15 21.56
C ILE A 79 15.25 -30.33 20.25
N GLY A 80 14.73 -30.90 19.16
CA GLY A 80 14.57 -30.20 17.89
C GLY A 80 13.69 -28.95 18.03
N LYS A 81 12.54 -29.03 18.68
CA LYS A 81 11.61 -27.91 18.89
C LYS A 81 12.20 -26.81 19.79
N VAL A 82 13.03 -27.15 20.78
CA VAL A 82 13.79 -26.15 21.54
C VAL A 82 14.76 -25.39 20.62
N ILE A 83 15.55 -26.09 19.80
CA ILE A 83 16.48 -25.46 18.84
C ILE A 83 15.72 -24.57 17.83
N ILE A 84 14.63 -25.09 17.25
CA ILE A 84 13.73 -24.35 16.35
C ILE A 84 13.22 -23.07 17.03
N SER A 85 12.79 -23.13 18.29
CA SER A 85 12.24 -21.97 19.00
C SER A 85 13.28 -20.87 19.20
N LEU A 86 14.51 -21.24 19.57
CA LEU A 86 15.62 -20.30 19.71
C LEU A 86 15.93 -19.64 18.37
N VAL A 87 16.09 -20.44 17.31
CA VAL A 87 16.36 -19.94 15.96
C VAL A 87 15.25 -19.01 15.47
N ALA A 88 13.97 -19.37 15.66
CA ALA A 88 12.82 -18.57 15.28
C ALA A 88 12.81 -17.20 15.98
N ILE A 89 13.18 -17.16 17.26
CA ILE A 89 13.28 -15.94 18.06
C ILE A 89 14.47 -15.08 17.59
N PHE A 90 15.67 -15.65 17.53
CA PHE A 90 16.89 -14.92 17.20
C PHE A 90 16.90 -14.39 15.76
N ASN A 91 16.45 -15.17 14.78
CA ASN A 91 16.35 -14.74 13.37
C ASN A 91 15.11 -13.85 13.11
N GLY A 92 14.01 -14.14 13.80
CA GLY A 92 12.78 -13.33 13.73
C GLY A 92 12.91 -11.96 14.38
N TYR A 93 13.84 -11.74 15.31
CA TYR A 93 13.94 -10.46 16.01
C TYR A 93 14.22 -9.28 15.08
N THR A 94 15.05 -9.47 14.03
CA THR A 94 15.33 -8.45 13.01
C THR A 94 14.05 -7.95 12.34
N GLY A 95 13.11 -8.85 12.03
CA GLY A 95 11.81 -8.46 11.47
C GLY A 95 10.97 -7.69 12.48
N ALA A 96 10.92 -8.15 13.73
CA ALA A 96 10.15 -7.48 14.79
C ALA A 96 10.69 -6.11 15.21
N GLU A 97 11.98 -5.84 14.96
CA GLU A 97 12.65 -4.60 15.35
C GLU A 97 12.78 -3.61 14.19
N TRP A 98 13.10 -4.08 12.97
CA TRP A 98 13.32 -3.22 11.79
C TRP A 98 12.20 -3.29 10.75
N HIS A 99 11.19 -4.14 10.97
CA HIS A 99 9.97 -4.26 10.16
C HIS A 99 10.19 -4.56 8.66
N ILE A 100 11.33 -5.21 8.38
CA ILE A 100 11.78 -5.69 7.07
C ILE A 100 11.71 -7.23 6.97
N GLY A 101 11.42 -7.73 5.77
CA GLY A 101 11.38 -9.17 5.48
C GLY A 101 12.71 -9.76 4.99
N PHE A 102 12.73 -11.08 4.79
CA PHE A 102 13.90 -11.86 4.37
C PHE A 102 14.62 -11.32 3.13
N PRO A 103 13.93 -10.90 2.04
CA PRO A 103 14.63 -10.44 0.85
C PRO A 103 15.42 -9.15 1.09
N VAL A 104 14.98 -8.32 2.04
CA VAL A 104 15.64 -7.07 2.42
C VAL A 104 16.74 -7.31 3.44
N VAL A 105 16.50 -8.18 4.44
CA VAL A 105 17.53 -8.68 5.37
C VAL A 105 18.72 -9.29 4.62
N SER A 106 18.45 -10.02 3.53
CA SER A 106 19.49 -10.61 2.69
C SER A 106 20.42 -9.58 2.03
N ARG A 107 20.01 -8.32 1.86
CA ARG A 107 20.84 -7.29 1.20
C ARG A 107 22.03 -6.85 2.06
N TYR A 108 21.85 -6.68 3.38
CA TYR A 108 22.98 -6.32 4.25
C TYR A 108 23.92 -7.48 4.56
N ILE A 109 23.47 -8.73 4.36
CA ILE A 109 24.26 -9.93 4.57
C ILE A 109 25.09 -10.24 3.32
N TRP A 110 24.44 -10.34 2.16
CA TRP A 110 25.04 -10.86 0.92
C TRP A 110 25.47 -9.76 -0.06
N GLY A 111 25.07 -8.51 0.18
CA GLY A 111 25.09 -7.42 -0.79
C GLY A 111 23.83 -7.41 -1.67
N PRO A 112 23.47 -6.27 -2.30
CA PRO A 112 22.28 -6.14 -3.14
C PRO A 112 22.12 -7.24 -4.19
N TYR A 113 23.17 -7.53 -4.98
CA TYR A 113 23.13 -8.56 -6.00
C TYR A 113 23.39 -9.97 -5.44
N GLY A 114 24.25 -10.10 -4.43
CA GLY A 114 24.49 -11.37 -3.76
C GLY A 114 23.22 -11.95 -3.11
N SER A 115 22.32 -11.09 -2.64
CA SER A 115 21.05 -11.49 -2.01
C SER A 115 20.16 -12.37 -2.88
N PHE A 116 20.25 -12.24 -4.21
CA PHE A 116 19.46 -13.04 -5.14
C PHE A 116 19.76 -14.53 -5.07
N ILE A 117 20.97 -14.95 -4.66
CA ILE A 117 21.30 -16.38 -4.51
C ILE A 117 20.48 -16.98 -3.36
N ALA A 118 20.45 -16.31 -2.20
CA ALA A 118 19.66 -16.74 -1.04
C ALA A 118 18.14 -16.71 -1.34
N ILE A 119 17.66 -15.69 -2.07
CA ILE A 119 16.25 -15.57 -2.48
C ILE A 119 15.84 -16.66 -3.46
N VAL A 120 16.62 -16.90 -4.53
CA VAL A 120 16.32 -17.96 -5.52
C VAL A 120 16.35 -19.35 -4.88
N GLN A 121 17.33 -19.62 -4.00
CA GLN A 121 17.37 -20.86 -3.23
C GLN A 121 16.10 -21.03 -2.38
N ARG A 122 15.66 -19.98 -1.66
CA ARG A 122 14.45 -20.06 -0.84
C ARG A 122 13.19 -20.27 -1.67
N ILE A 123 13.03 -19.60 -2.81
CA ILE A 123 11.91 -19.81 -3.73
C ILE A 123 11.79 -21.29 -4.12
N ILE A 124 12.89 -21.92 -4.54
CA ILE A 124 12.89 -23.34 -4.95
C ILE A 124 12.38 -24.22 -3.79
N LEU A 125 12.90 -23.99 -2.58
CA LEU A 125 12.54 -24.78 -1.39
C LEU A 125 11.08 -24.56 -0.96
N SER A 126 10.58 -23.33 -1.05
CA SER A 126 9.16 -23.02 -0.84
C SER A 126 8.25 -23.64 -1.90
N LEU A 127 8.67 -23.73 -3.17
CA LEU A 127 7.90 -24.41 -4.23
C LEU A 127 7.78 -25.91 -3.99
N VAL A 128 8.86 -26.56 -3.52
CA VAL A 128 8.81 -27.99 -3.20
C VAL A 128 7.84 -28.22 -2.03
N TRP A 129 7.93 -27.45 -0.94
CA TRP A 129 6.96 -27.55 0.15
C TRP A 129 5.53 -27.20 -0.26
N PHE A 130 5.33 -26.20 -1.13
CA PHE A 130 4.03 -25.85 -1.69
C PHE A 130 3.40 -27.09 -2.34
N SER A 131 4.19 -27.78 -3.18
CA SER A 131 3.74 -28.97 -3.90
C SER A 131 3.37 -30.11 -2.93
N VAL A 132 4.24 -30.43 -1.96
CA VAL A 132 4.02 -31.44 -0.91
C VAL A 132 2.76 -31.17 -0.09
N GLN A 133 2.59 -29.95 0.43
CA GLN A 133 1.41 -29.56 1.21
C GLN A 133 0.13 -29.54 0.34
N SER A 134 0.24 -29.19 -0.95
CA SER A 134 -0.90 -29.26 -1.88
C SER A 134 -1.37 -30.69 -2.14
N TRP A 135 -0.44 -31.65 -2.24
CA TRP A 135 -0.77 -33.07 -2.46
C TRP A 135 -1.54 -33.66 -1.27
N THR A 136 -1.06 -33.43 -0.04
CA THR A 136 -1.78 -33.80 1.18
C THR A 136 -3.18 -33.18 1.20
N GLY A 137 -3.34 -31.95 0.72
CA GLY A 137 -4.65 -31.28 0.60
C GLY A 137 -5.57 -31.93 -0.44
N GLY A 138 -4.99 -32.45 -1.52
CA GLY A 138 -5.67 -33.27 -2.49
C GLY A 138 -6.23 -34.57 -1.91
N LEU A 139 -5.47 -35.23 -1.02
CA LEU A 139 -5.96 -36.40 -0.29
C LEU A 139 -7.16 -36.04 0.60
N CYS A 140 -7.12 -34.90 1.30
CA CYS A 140 -8.24 -34.42 2.12
C CYS A 140 -9.52 -34.20 1.29
N ILE A 141 -9.41 -33.62 0.08
CA ILE A 141 -10.57 -33.45 -0.81
C ILE A 141 -11.04 -34.79 -1.41
N SER A 142 -10.12 -35.70 -1.74
CA SER A 142 -10.47 -37.05 -2.19
C SER A 142 -11.34 -37.79 -1.17
N VAL A 143 -11.06 -37.64 0.13
CA VAL A 143 -11.90 -38.18 1.22
C VAL A 143 -13.28 -37.54 1.24
N ILE A 144 -13.38 -36.21 1.13
CA ILE A 144 -14.68 -35.48 1.09
C ILE A 144 -15.54 -35.98 -0.09
N LEU A 145 -14.95 -36.09 -1.28
CA LEU A 145 -15.66 -36.55 -2.48
C LEU A 145 -16.06 -38.03 -2.37
N SER A 146 -15.19 -38.87 -1.80
CA SER A 146 -15.48 -40.29 -1.56
C SER A 146 -16.58 -40.48 -0.53
N ALA A 147 -16.69 -39.61 0.48
CA ALA A 147 -17.80 -39.60 1.43
C ALA A 147 -19.12 -39.12 0.80
N LEU A 148 -19.08 -38.04 0.01
CA LEU A 148 -20.28 -37.49 -0.64
C LEU A 148 -20.83 -38.40 -1.73
N PHE A 149 -19.98 -38.90 -2.63
CA PHE A 149 -20.37 -39.53 -3.89
C PHE A 149 -19.94 -41.01 -3.94
N PRO A 150 -20.87 -41.97 -3.80
CA PRO A 150 -20.56 -43.40 -3.94
C PRO A 150 -19.97 -43.80 -5.31
N SER A 151 -20.25 -43.01 -6.35
CA SER A 151 -19.62 -43.15 -7.67
C SER A 151 -18.14 -42.74 -7.66
N PHE A 152 -17.76 -41.72 -6.89
CA PHE A 152 -16.37 -41.29 -6.77
C PHE A 152 -15.56 -42.29 -5.93
N GLN A 153 -16.12 -42.80 -4.82
CA GLN A 153 -15.43 -43.83 -4.02
C GLN A 153 -15.09 -45.08 -4.84
N ARG A 154 -15.99 -45.49 -5.74
CA ARG A 154 -15.83 -46.63 -6.67
C ARG A 154 -15.13 -46.28 -7.99
N LEU A 155 -14.55 -45.09 -8.13
CA LEU A 155 -13.83 -44.69 -9.34
C LEU A 155 -12.54 -45.52 -9.48
N GLY A 156 -12.33 -46.12 -10.64
CA GLY A 156 -11.12 -46.91 -10.95
C GLY A 156 -9.90 -46.04 -11.26
N ASN A 157 -8.71 -46.60 -11.07
CA ASN A 157 -7.47 -45.93 -11.47
C ASN A 157 -7.29 -45.99 -13.01
N VAL A 158 -6.94 -44.87 -13.63
CA VAL A 158 -6.55 -44.78 -15.05
C VAL A 158 -5.04 -44.68 -15.24
N PHE A 159 -4.30 -44.41 -14.16
CA PHE A 159 -2.85 -44.23 -14.19
C PHE A 159 -2.12 -45.57 -13.99
N PRO A 160 -0.90 -45.74 -14.54
CA PRO A 160 -0.10 -46.94 -14.31
C PRO A 160 0.26 -47.12 -12.83
N ALA A 161 0.36 -48.36 -12.34
CA ALA A 161 0.78 -48.62 -10.96
C ALA A 161 2.16 -48.03 -10.60
N SER A 162 3.02 -47.79 -11.60
CA SER A 162 4.35 -47.20 -11.44
C SER A 162 4.37 -45.66 -11.26
N SER A 163 3.22 -44.97 -11.32
CA SER A 163 3.19 -43.49 -11.24
C SER A 163 2.95 -42.94 -9.83
N HIS A 164 2.90 -43.79 -8.81
CA HIS A 164 2.66 -43.43 -7.40
C HIS A 164 1.43 -42.53 -7.15
N LEU A 165 0.46 -42.54 -8.07
CA LEU A 165 -0.70 -41.64 -8.05
C LEU A 165 -1.96 -42.37 -8.55
N ASP A 166 -3.10 -42.07 -7.92
CA ASP A 166 -4.43 -42.61 -8.26
C ASP A 166 -5.36 -41.53 -8.83
N THR A 167 -6.31 -41.91 -9.69
CA THR A 167 -7.30 -40.99 -10.27
C THR A 167 -8.01 -40.13 -9.23
N LYS A 168 -8.46 -40.72 -8.11
CA LYS A 168 -9.22 -40.02 -7.06
C LYS A 168 -8.35 -38.96 -6.39
N GLN A 169 -7.10 -39.32 -6.10
CA GLN A 169 -6.10 -38.43 -5.49
C GLN A 169 -5.74 -37.26 -6.42
N PHE A 170 -5.53 -37.54 -7.72
CA PHE A 170 -5.21 -36.51 -8.71
C PHE A 170 -6.35 -35.50 -8.91
N VAL A 171 -7.60 -35.97 -8.97
CA VAL A 171 -8.78 -35.09 -9.03
C VAL A 171 -8.91 -34.26 -7.75
N GLY A 172 -8.71 -34.87 -6.58
CA GLY A 172 -8.69 -34.15 -5.30
C GLY A 172 -7.62 -33.06 -5.26
N TRP A 173 -6.42 -33.34 -5.76
CA TRP A 173 -5.30 -32.40 -5.83
C TRP A 173 -5.60 -31.18 -6.73
N ILE A 174 -6.17 -31.38 -7.92
CA ILE A 174 -6.59 -30.28 -8.79
C ILE A 174 -7.59 -29.38 -8.06
N LEU A 175 -8.60 -29.98 -7.42
CA LEU A 175 -9.64 -29.26 -6.70
C LEU A 175 -9.10 -28.53 -5.46
N PHE A 176 -8.06 -29.05 -4.81
CA PHE A 176 -7.41 -28.38 -3.67
C PHE A 176 -6.66 -27.13 -4.10
N ASN A 177 -5.92 -27.20 -5.21
CA ASN A 177 -5.24 -26.04 -5.77
C ASN A 177 -6.24 -24.95 -6.18
N VAL A 178 -7.40 -25.33 -6.73
CA VAL A 178 -8.49 -24.38 -7.04
C VAL A 178 -9.14 -23.80 -5.77
N SER A 179 -9.39 -24.60 -4.74
CA SER A 179 -10.05 -24.14 -3.50
C SER A 179 -9.22 -23.14 -2.70
N MET A 180 -7.90 -23.12 -2.90
CA MET A 180 -6.99 -22.19 -2.24
C MET A 180 -6.95 -20.78 -2.87
N ILE A 181 -7.30 -20.65 -4.16
CA ILE A 181 -7.23 -19.38 -4.93
C ILE A 181 -7.91 -18.19 -4.22
N PRO A 182 -9.13 -18.30 -3.64
CA PRO A 182 -9.77 -17.18 -2.94
C PRO A 182 -8.99 -16.71 -1.71
N VAL A 183 -8.32 -17.62 -1.00
CA VAL A 183 -7.57 -17.30 0.22
C VAL A 183 -6.26 -16.59 -0.12
N LEU A 184 -5.60 -16.95 -1.23
CA LEU A 184 -4.41 -16.26 -1.74
C LEU A 184 -4.65 -14.78 -2.13
N TRP A 185 -5.90 -14.38 -2.35
CA TRP A 185 -6.25 -12.99 -2.67
C TRP A 185 -6.22 -12.07 -1.43
N ILE A 186 -6.29 -12.64 -0.23
CA ILE A 186 -6.21 -11.91 1.04
C ILE A 186 -4.78 -11.34 1.20
N HIS A 187 -4.64 -10.17 1.80
CA HIS A 187 -3.30 -9.64 2.10
C HIS A 187 -2.74 -10.28 3.38
N PRO A 188 -1.44 -10.62 3.47
CA PRO A 188 -0.87 -11.28 4.64
C PRO A 188 -1.19 -10.59 5.98
N HIS A 189 -1.11 -9.25 6.04
CA HIS A 189 -1.43 -8.49 7.26
C HIS A 189 -2.91 -8.59 7.71
N LYS A 190 -3.83 -9.08 6.85
CA LYS A 190 -5.27 -9.25 7.15
C LYS A 190 -5.66 -10.70 7.45
N ILE A 191 -4.81 -11.70 7.20
CA ILE A 191 -5.21 -13.12 7.26
C ILE A 191 -5.47 -13.65 8.69
N LYS A 192 -4.99 -12.97 9.73
CA LYS A 192 -5.01 -13.46 11.13
C LYS A 192 -6.35 -14.01 11.64
N ARG A 193 -7.49 -13.46 11.21
CA ARG A 193 -8.84 -13.96 11.58
C ARG A 193 -9.15 -15.30 10.94
N VAL A 194 -8.78 -15.48 9.67
CA VAL A 194 -8.98 -16.74 8.92
C VAL A 194 -8.12 -17.85 9.53
N LEU A 195 -6.85 -17.55 9.85
CA LEU A 195 -5.96 -18.53 10.49
C LEU A 195 -6.49 -19.00 11.84
N LEU A 196 -7.00 -18.10 12.67
CA LEU A 196 -7.57 -18.48 13.97
C LEU A 196 -8.74 -19.47 13.82
N ILE A 197 -9.66 -19.20 12.88
CA ILE A 197 -10.81 -20.08 12.61
C ILE A 197 -10.34 -21.45 12.09
N PHE A 198 -9.45 -21.46 11.09
CA PHE A 198 -8.92 -22.70 10.54
C PHE A 198 -8.14 -23.52 11.58
N ASN A 199 -7.37 -22.86 12.45
CA ASN A 199 -6.62 -23.52 13.52
C ASN A 199 -7.53 -24.17 14.57
N ILE A 200 -8.63 -23.52 14.97
CA ILE A 200 -9.59 -24.10 15.91
C ILE A 200 -10.20 -25.37 15.32
N ILE A 201 -10.69 -25.29 14.06
CA ILE A 201 -11.33 -26.42 13.39
C ILE A 201 -10.33 -27.57 13.17
N ALA A 202 -9.13 -27.27 12.65
CA ALA A 202 -8.07 -28.25 12.44
C ALA A 202 -7.64 -28.96 13.73
N SER A 203 -7.49 -28.20 14.83
CA SER A 203 -7.12 -28.76 16.15
C SER A 203 -8.20 -29.72 16.66
N VAL A 204 -9.47 -29.32 16.61
CA VAL A 204 -10.61 -30.18 16.99
C VAL A 204 -10.61 -31.45 16.14
N THR A 205 -10.52 -31.33 14.81
CA THR A 205 -10.51 -32.49 13.89
C THR A 205 -9.38 -33.47 14.18
N LEU A 206 -8.14 -33.00 14.33
CA LEU A 206 -6.99 -33.89 14.58
C LEU A 206 -7.05 -34.55 15.97
N ILE A 207 -7.49 -33.81 17.00
CA ILE A 207 -7.74 -34.37 18.33
C ILE A 207 -8.86 -35.43 18.25
N SER A 208 -9.95 -35.18 17.53
CA SER A 208 -11.02 -36.17 17.34
C SER A 208 -10.54 -37.44 16.62
N ILE A 209 -9.70 -37.32 15.59
CA ILE A 209 -9.09 -38.48 14.91
C ILE A 209 -8.19 -39.27 15.86
N MET A 210 -7.39 -38.60 16.71
CA MET A 210 -6.57 -39.26 17.72
C MET A 210 -7.44 -40.00 18.75
N ILE A 211 -8.46 -39.34 19.32
CA ILE A 211 -9.36 -39.93 20.31
C ILE A 211 -10.09 -41.14 19.71
N TRP A 212 -10.64 -41.01 18.51
CA TRP A 212 -11.28 -42.12 17.81
C TRP A 212 -10.34 -43.32 17.66
N SER A 213 -9.09 -43.08 17.23
CA SER A 213 -8.11 -44.14 17.00
C SER A 213 -7.84 -44.92 18.30
N LEU A 214 -7.63 -44.22 19.41
CA LEU A 214 -7.36 -44.83 20.73
C LEU A 214 -8.57 -45.61 21.28
N VAL A 215 -9.78 -45.10 21.07
CA VAL A 215 -11.02 -45.77 21.52
C VAL A 215 -11.27 -47.05 20.73
N GLU A 216 -11.13 -47.00 19.40
CA GLU A 216 -11.33 -48.16 18.52
C GLU A 216 -10.26 -49.24 18.75
N ALA A 217 -9.00 -48.84 18.94
CA ALA A 217 -7.91 -49.73 19.33
C ALA A 217 -8.01 -50.26 20.78
N LYS A 218 -8.96 -49.77 21.57
CA LYS A 218 -9.15 -50.07 23.00
C LYS A 218 -7.90 -49.81 23.85
N GLY A 219 -7.10 -48.82 23.46
CA GLY A 219 -5.81 -48.50 24.07
C GLY A 219 -4.88 -47.76 23.12
N GLY A 220 -3.62 -47.64 23.52
CA GLY A 220 -2.60 -46.91 22.76
C GLY A 220 -1.93 -47.66 21.61
N GLY A 221 -2.35 -48.90 21.32
CA GLY A 221 -1.75 -49.76 20.29
C GLY A 221 -0.36 -50.32 20.63
N PRO A 222 0.17 -51.25 19.80
CA PRO A 222 1.41 -51.99 20.07
C PRO A 222 2.69 -51.14 20.11
N LEU A 223 2.86 -50.12 19.27
CA LEU A 223 4.12 -49.34 19.17
C LEU A 223 4.51 -48.59 20.45
N LEU A 224 3.57 -48.37 21.38
CA LEU A 224 3.88 -47.79 22.69
C LEU A 224 4.56 -48.79 23.64
N SER A 225 4.29 -50.08 23.46
CA SER A 225 4.84 -51.18 24.25
C SER A 225 6.02 -51.87 23.58
N GLU A 226 6.18 -51.71 22.26
CA GLU A 226 7.34 -52.21 21.53
C GLU A 226 8.61 -51.46 21.96
N SER A 227 9.67 -52.24 22.21
CA SER A 227 11.01 -51.69 22.42
C SER A 227 11.57 -51.20 21.08
N ALA A 228 12.45 -50.20 21.13
CA ALA A 228 13.24 -49.79 19.96
C ALA A 228 13.93 -51.02 19.34
N THR A 229 14.16 -51.01 18.02
CA THR A 229 14.95 -52.06 17.38
C THR A 229 16.32 -52.16 18.06
N PRO A 230 16.87 -53.37 18.30
CA PRO A 230 18.17 -53.51 18.95
C PRO A 230 19.28 -52.78 18.18
N MET A 231 19.85 -51.75 18.80
CA MET A 231 20.91 -50.90 18.25
C MET A 231 22.05 -50.79 19.26
N SER A 232 23.28 -50.56 18.81
CA SER A 232 24.35 -50.22 19.74
C SER A 232 24.12 -48.82 20.33
N SER A 233 24.77 -48.52 21.47
CA SER A 233 24.67 -47.17 22.07
C SER A 233 25.20 -46.06 21.14
N HIS A 234 26.10 -46.40 20.22
CA HIS A 234 26.59 -45.50 19.18
C HIS A 234 25.49 -45.19 18.15
N ASP A 235 24.93 -46.23 17.54
CA ASP A 235 23.94 -46.10 16.46
C ASP A 235 22.65 -45.45 16.97
N LEU A 236 22.25 -45.74 18.21
CA LEU A 236 21.11 -45.09 18.86
C LEU A 236 21.35 -43.58 19.05
N GLY A 237 22.56 -43.18 19.43
CA GLY A 237 22.94 -41.76 19.56
C GLY A 237 22.85 -41.02 18.22
N TRP A 238 23.32 -41.66 17.14
CA TRP A 238 23.22 -41.10 15.79
C TRP A 238 21.78 -41.09 15.24
N ALA A 239 20.97 -42.10 15.54
CA ALA A 239 19.55 -42.13 15.17
C ALA A 239 18.76 -41.01 15.85
N ILE A 240 18.98 -40.77 17.15
CA ILE A 240 18.40 -39.63 17.88
C ILE A 240 18.89 -38.30 17.27
N THR A 241 20.18 -38.18 16.98
CA THR A 241 20.77 -36.97 16.36
C THR A 241 20.16 -36.68 14.97
N SER A 242 20.03 -37.70 14.12
CA SER A 242 19.37 -37.62 12.82
C SER A 242 17.88 -37.25 12.97
N GLY A 243 17.19 -37.79 13.98
CA GLY A 243 15.83 -37.41 14.34
C GLY A 243 15.70 -35.93 14.71
N VAL A 244 16.60 -35.40 15.54
CA VAL A 244 16.65 -33.95 15.88
C VAL A 244 16.85 -33.10 14.61
N THR A 245 17.80 -33.47 13.74
CA THR A 245 18.05 -32.74 12.48
C THR A 245 16.87 -32.84 11.50
N THR A 246 16.15 -33.96 11.48
CA THR A 246 14.92 -34.14 10.69
C THR A 246 13.80 -33.23 11.20
N VAL A 247 13.61 -33.13 12.52
CA VAL A 247 12.65 -32.21 13.17
C VAL A 247 12.93 -30.76 12.77
N ILE A 248 14.20 -30.36 12.75
CA ILE A 248 14.61 -29.00 12.34
C ILE A 248 14.44 -28.81 10.82
N GLY A 249 14.82 -29.79 10.00
CA GLY A 249 14.68 -29.76 8.54
C GLY A 249 13.23 -29.61 8.07
N GLY A 250 12.29 -30.19 8.82
CA GLY A 250 10.85 -30.03 8.63
C GLY A 250 10.33 -28.59 8.68
N ILE A 251 11.10 -27.64 9.21
CA ILE A 251 10.70 -26.23 9.35
C ILE A 251 11.82 -25.23 8.97
N ALA A 252 13.00 -25.71 8.55
CA ALA A 252 14.16 -24.87 8.25
C ALA A 252 13.88 -23.78 7.21
N VAL A 253 12.98 -24.04 6.25
CA VAL A 253 12.53 -23.06 5.25
C VAL A 253 11.84 -21.87 5.92
N GLY A 254 10.80 -22.13 6.74
CA GLY A 254 10.09 -21.11 7.50
C GLY A 254 10.94 -20.40 8.56
N LEU A 255 11.95 -21.09 9.12
CA LEU A 255 12.93 -20.48 10.02
C LEU A 255 13.83 -19.46 9.31
N THR A 256 14.20 -19.71 8.05
CA THR A 256 15.09 -18.85 7.26
C THR A 256 14.47 -17.47 7.00
N ASN A 257 13.15 -17.41 6.90
CA ASN A 257 12.38 -16.19 6.67
C ASN A 257 11.45 -15.79 7.83
N ALA A 258 11.74 -16.19 9.07
CA ALA A 258 10.92 -15.81 10.23
C ALA A 258 10.65 -14.28 10.30
N ASN A 259 11.60 -13.47 9.82
CA ASN A 259 11.51 -12.01 9.67
C ASN A 259 10.40 -11.51 8.70
N ASP A 260 9.99 -12.29 7.69
CA ASP A 260 8.84 -11.99 6.82
C ASP A 260 7.51 -11.89 7.59
N TYR A 261 7.40 -12.60 8.72
CA TYR A 261 6.21 -12.63 9.55
C TYR A 261 6.33 -11.78 10.80
N THR A 262 7.50 -11.76 11.44
CA THR A 262 7.70 -10.92 12.62
C THR A 262 7.70 -9.42 12.31
N ARG A 263 7.93 -9.00 11.05
CA ARG A 263 7.73 -7.59 10.64
C ARG A 263 6.32 -7.04 10.89
N PHE A 264 5.31 -7.88 10.98
CA PHE A 264 3.94 -7.47 11.33
C PHE A 264 3.73 -7.25 12.84
N ALA A 265 4.73 -7.50 13.70
CA ALA A 265 4.64 -7.31 15.14
C ALA A 265 4.35 -5.85 15.51
N GLN A 266 3.45 -5.65 16.49
CA GLN A 266 3.12 -4.32 17.02
C GLN A 266 4.30 -3.66 17.73
N LYS A 267 5.15 -4.46 18.38
CA LYS A 267 6.38 -4.03 19.07
C LYS A 267 7.40 -5.18 19.12
N PRO A 268 8.70 -4.89 19.24
CA PRO A 268 9.72 -5.92 19.43
C PRO A 268 9.47 -6.72 20.71
N GLY A 269 9.31 -8.04 20.58
CA GLY A 269 9.11 -8.97 21.70
C GLY A 269 7.76 -9.69 21.70
N ASP A 270 6.73 -9.15 21.03
CA ASP A 270 5.41 -9.79 20.95
C ASP A 270 5.46 -11.19 20.33
N GLN A 271 6.40 -11.41 19.40
CA GLN A 271 6.64 -12.70 18.77
C GLN A 271 7.19 -13.76 19.74
N VAL A 272 7.93 -13.36 20.77
CA VAL A 272 8.81 -14.26 21.54
C VAL A 272 8.00 -15.32 22.28
N PHE A 273 7.03 -14.91 23.08
CA PHE A 273 6.19 -15.86 23.83
C PHE A 273 5.39 -16.77 22.89
N GLY A 274 4.78 -16.19 21.84
CA GLY A 274 3.99 -16.95 20.88
C GLY A 274 4.80 -17.98 20.09
N GLN A 275 6.06 -17.66 19.80
CA GLN A 275 7.04 -18.56 19.20
C GLN A 275 7.37 -19.74 20.11
N TRP A 276 8.02 -19.51 21.26
CA TRP A 276 8.54 -20.64 22.05
C TRP A 276 7.42 -21.51 22.60
N PHE A 277 6.32 -20.91 23.07
CA PHE A 277 5.18 -21.68 23.58
C PHE A 277 4.60 -22.58 22.49
N SER A 278 4.27 -22.02 21.32
CA SER A 278 3.62 -22.82 20.28
C SER A 278 4.54 -23.89 19.72
N ILE A 279 5.78 -23.52 19.38
CA ILE A 279 6.78 -24.42 18.79
C ILE A 279 7.10 -25.58 19.76
N ILE A 280 7.32 -25.32 21.04
CA ILE A 280 7.70 -26.39 21.99
C ILE A 280 6.47 -27.20 22.42
N PHE A 281 5.38 -26.55 22.85
CA PHE A 281 4.22 -27.26 23.38
C PHE A 281 3.45 -28.02 22.30
N PHE A 282 2.82 -27.31 21.35
CA PHE A 282 2.04 -27.96 20.29
C PHE A 282 2.94 -28.73 19.33
N GLY A 283 4.16 -28.25 19.08
CA GLY A 283 5.10 -28.91 18.20
C GLY A 283 5.63 -30.23 18.73
N THR A 284 5.55 -30.49 20.04
CA THR A 284 5.83 -31.83 20.62
C THR A 284 4.56 -32.65 20.79
N LEU A 285 3.41 -32.01 21.05
CA LEU A 285 2.11 -32.66 21.26
C LEU A 285 1.54 -33.33 20.00
N PHE A 286 1.61 -32.68 18.85
CA PHE A 286 1.01 -33.22 17.60
C PHE A 286 1.80 -34.38 16.97
N PRO A 287 3.15 -34.43 17.02
CA PRO A 287 3.90 -35.63 16.65
C PRO A 287 3.60 -36.81 17.59
N LEU A 288 3.36 -36.57 18.88
CA LEU A 288 2.88 -37.60 19.81
C LEU A 288 1.51 -38.15 19.39
N PHE A 289 0.57 -37.29 19.01
CA PHE A 289 -0.72 -37.74 18.45
C PHE A 289 -0.54 -38.57 17.18
N GLY A 290 0.44 -38.22 16.34
CA GLY A 290 0.86 -39.03 15.19
C GLY A 290 1.35 -40.43 15.56
N CYS A 291 2.27 -40.54 16.53
CA CYS A 291 2.73 -41.83 17.05
C CYS A 291 1.58 -42.66 17.64
N LEU A 292 0.69 -42.03 18.42
CA LEU A 292 -0.47 -42.67 19.04
C LEU A 292 -1.47 -43.20 18.00
N ALA A 293 -1.76 -42.42 16.95
CA ALA A 293 -2.67 -42.84 15.88
C ALA A 293 -2.06 -43.93 14.99
N ALA A 294 -0.77 -43.85 14.66
CA ALA A 294 -0.07 -44.90 13.91
C ALA A 294 -0.04 -46.22 14.72
N SER A 295 0.25 -46.14 16.02
CA SER A 295 0.20 -47.28 16.94
C SER A 295 -1.20 -47.88 17.02
N ALA A 296 -2.22 -47.05 17.26
CA ALA A 296 -3.60 -47.50 17.34
C ALA A 296 -4.09 -48.14 16.04
N THR A 297 -3.83 -47.53 14.88
CA THR A 297 -4.23 -48.09 13.57
C THR A 297 -3.56 -49.42 13.26
N GLN A 298 -2.31 -49.63 13.69
CA GLN A 298 -1.68 -50.97 13.61
C GLN A 298 -2.44 -52.01 14.44
N GLY A 299 -2.94 -51.64 15.62
CA GLY A 299 -3.78 -52.51 16.45
C GLY A 299 -5.17 -52.81 15.86
N ILE A 300 -5.78 -51.86 15.16
CA ILE A 300 -7.12 -52.03 14.55
C ILE A 300 -7.04 -52.77 13.20
N TRP A 301 -6.02 -52.47 12.39
CA TRP A 301 -5.98 -52.82 10.96
C TRP A 301 -4.77 -53.65 10.52
N GLY A 302 -3.78 -53.85 11.39
CA GLY A 302 -2.51 -54.53 11.08
C GLY A 302 -1.44 -53.61 10.46
N GLU A 303 -1.78 -52.37 10.11
CA GLU A 303 -0.92 -51.42 9.42
C GLU A 303 -0.85 -50.08 10.18
N ALA A 304 0.36 -49.56 10.38
CA ALA A 304 0.59 -48.29 11.09
C ALA A 304 0.34 -47.10 10.15
N ILE A 305 -0.86 -46.51 10.20
CA ILE A 305 -1.25 -45.41 9.31
C ILE A 305 -0.88 -44.07 9.94
N TRP A 306 0.17 -43.46 9.39
CA TRP A 306 0.79 -42.22 9.88
C TRP A 306 0.17 -40.93 9.28
N ASN A 307 -0.68 -41.05 8.27
CA ASN A 307 -1.24 -39.92 7.52
C ASN A 307 -2.78 -39.78 7.73
N PRO A 308 -3.28 -38.75 8.42
CA PRO A 308 -4.70 -38.60 8.79
C PRO A 308 -5.74 -38.77 7.67
N PRO A 309 -5.57 -38.23 6.44
CA PRO A 309 -6.53 -38.45 5.36
C PRO A 309 -6.65 -39.92 4.96
N LEU A 310 -5.58 -40.73 5.11
CA LEU A 310 -5.63 -42.16 4.83
C LEU A 310 -6.39 -42.94 5.92
N ILE A 311 -6.38 -42.47 7.18
CA ILE A 311 -7.23 -43.01 8.24
C ILE A 311 -8.71 -42.78 7.88
N CYS A 312 -9.06 -41.55 7.45
CA CYS A 312 -10.43 -41.24 7.01
C CYS A 312 -10.84 -41.99 5.73
N GLN A 313 -9.91 -42.28 4.82
CA GLN A 313 -10.16 -43.11 3.64
C GLN A 313 -10.42 -44.58 4.04
N GLN A 314 -9.64 -45.15 4.98
CA GLN A 314 -9.87 -46.50 5.49
C GLN A 314 -11.22 -46.68 6.17
N TRP A 315 -11.78 -45.64 6.81
CA TRP A 315 -13.17 -45.67 7.29
C TRP A 315 -14.14 -45.98 6.15
N LEU A 316 -13.98 -45.32 5.00
CA LEU A 316 -14.83 -45.51 3.80
C LEU A 316 -14.55 -46.81 3.05
N ASP A 317 -13.31 -47.29 3.05
CA ASP A 317 -12.90 -48.50 2.34
C ASP A 317 -13.36 -49.77 3.06
N ARG A 318 -13.40 -49.75 4.41
CA ARG A 318 -13.79 -50.93 5.23
C ARG A 318 -15.27 -50.97 5.60
N ASP A 319 -15.90 -49.84 5.91
CA ASP A 319 -17.34 -49.74 6.17
C ASP A 319 -17.93 -48.52 5.45
N TYR A 320 -18.68 -48.71 4.37
CA TYR A 320 -19.29 -47.61 3.63
C TYR A 320 -20.71 -47.25 4.14
N SER A 321 -20.89 -47.18 5.45
CA SER A 321 -22.14 -46.82 6.12
C SER A 321 -22.44 -45.32 6.09
N SER A 322 -23.64 -44.92 6.54
CA SER A 322 -23.99 -43.50 6.71
C SER A 322 -23.14 -42.82 7.80
N GLY A 323 -22.75 -43.56 8.85
CA GLY A 323 -21.94 -43.06 9.95
C GLY A 323 -20.49 -42.78 9.53
N SER A 324 -19.83 -43.74 8.88
CA SER A 324 -18.46 -43.56 8.39
C SER A 324 -18.35 -42.46 7.35
N ARG A 325 -19.33 -42.34 6.44
CA ARG A 325 -19.43 -41.24 5.47
C ARG A 325 -19.56 -39.88 6.12
N ALA A 326 -20.40 -39.75 7.15
CA ALA A 326 -20.52 -38.50 7.90
C ALA A 326 -19.20 -38.15 8.62
N ALA A 327 -18.59 -39.12 9.30
CA ALA A 327 -17.31 -38.94 9.98
C ALA A 327 -16.19 -38.51 9.02
N ALA A 328 -16.03 -39.22 7.89
CA ALA A 328 -15.04 -38.90 6.87
C ALA A 328 -15.27 -37.54 6.21
N PHE A 329 -16.53 -37.13 5.99
CA PHE A 329 -16.85 -35.80 5.46
C PHE A 329 -16.42 -34.67 6.40
N PHE A 330 -16.82 -34.72 7.68
CA PHE A 330 -16.49 -33.67 8.64
C PHE A 330 -15.00 -33.64 9.00
N ALA A 331 -14.36 -34.81 9.12
CA ALA A 331 -12.92 -34.90 9.29
C ALA A 331 -12.19 -34.35 8.05
N GLY A 332 -12.59 -34.75 6.84
CA GLY A 332 -12.04 -34.23 5.59
C GLY A 332 -12.13 -32.70 5.50
N LEU A 333 -13.27 -32.10 5.87
CA LEU A 333 -13.46 -30.64 5.87
C LEU A 333 -12.44 -29.93 6.78
N GLY A 334 -12.24 -30.41 8.01
CA GLY A 334 -11.27 -29.83 8.93
C GLY A 334 -9.82 -30.05 8.51
N LEU A 335 -9.51 -31.20 7.91
CA LEU A 335 -8.20 -31.49 7.32
C LEU A 335 -7.91 -30.60 6.09
N VAL A 336 -8.90 -30.27 5.26
CA VAL A 336 -8.75 -29.28 4.19
C VAL A 336 -8.45 -27.89 4.76
N MET A 337 -9.15 -27.45 5.80
CA MET A 337 -8.88 -26.14 6.43
C MET A 337 -7.48 -26.06 7.05
N CYS A 338 -7.04 -27.11 7.73
CA CYS A 338 -5.65 -27.26 8.19
C CYS A 338 -4.66 -27.06 7.04
N GLN A 339 -4.90 -27.77 5.93
CA GLN A 339 -3.97 -27.83 4.82
C GLN A 339 -3.94 -26.54 3.98
N ILE A 340 -5.06 -25.82 3.87
CA ILE A 340 -5.10 -24.47 3.29
C ILE A 340 -4.35 -23.49 4.20
N ALA A 341 -4.53 -23.55 5.52
CA ALA A 341 -3.85 -22.64 6.46
C ALA A 341 -2.33 -22.70 6.30
N ILE A 342 -1.75 -23.91 6.36
CA ILE A 342 -0.29 -24.09 6.22
C ILE A 342 0.21 -23.75 4.81
N ASN A 343 -0.51 -24.17 3.76
CA ASN A 343 0.01 -23.98 2.40
C ASN A 343 -0.07 -22.52 1.93
N VAL A 344 -1.10 -21.76 2.35
CA VAL A 344 -1.19 -20.32 2.08
C VAL A 344 -0.09 -19.55 2.81
N VAL A 345 0.13 -19.86 4.08
CA VAL A 345 1.06 -19.11 4.93
C VAL A 345 2.51 -19.53 4.68
N ASP A 346 2.88 -20.76 5.02
CA ASP A 346 4.29 -21.18 5.07
C ASP A 346 4.94 -21.26 3.68
N ASN A 347 4.12 -21.48 2.64
CA ASN A 347 4.60 -21.71 1.27
C ASN A 347 4.20 -20.58 0.30
N ALA A 348 2.90 -20.28 0.15
CA ALA A 348 2.43 -19.39 -0.91
C ALA A 348 2.82 -17.93 -0.67
N TYR A 349 2.54 -17.37 0.51
CA TYR A 349 2.98 -16.02 0.87
C TYR A 349 4.49 -15.94 1.05
N SER A 350 5.13 -17.01 1.53
CA SER A 350 6.58 -17.12 1.68
C SER A 350 7.29 -16.97 0.34
N ALA A 351 6.93 -17.78 -0.66
CA ALA A 351 7.42 -17.64 -2.04
C ALA A 351 6.96 -16.32 -2.69
N GLY A 352 5.78 -15.82 -2.34
CA GLY A 352 5.28 -14.53 -2.80
C GLY A 352 6.13 -13.34 -2.33
N MET A 353 6.59 -13.36 -1.08
CA MET A 353 7.49 -12.37 -0.51
C MET A 353 8.88 -12.42 -1.15
N ASP A 354 9.43 -13.60 -1.39
CA ASP A 354 10.66 -13.75 -2.17
C ASP A 354 10.55 -13.21 -3.59
N LEU A 355 9.52 -13.61 -4.35
CA LEU A 355 9.35 -13.18 -5.73
C LEU A 355 9.14 -11.65 -5.83
N ALA A 356 8.48 -11.05 -4.84
CA ALA A 356 8.39 -9.59 -4.69
C ALA A 356 9.73 -8.94 -4.32
N GLY A 357 10.63 -9.65 -3.65
CA GLY A 357 12.01 -9.21 -3.38
C GLY A 357 12.96 -9.38 -4.56
N LEU A 358 12.74 -10.39 -5.41
CA LEU A 358 13.52 -10.71 -6.60
C LEU A 358 13.17 -9.80 -7.79
N VAL A 359 11.87 -9.49 -7.97
CA VAL A 359 11.36 -8.76 -9.14
C VAL A 359 10.38 -7.66 -8.70
N SER A 360 10.87 -6.75 -7.85
CA SER A 360 10.05 -5.79 -7.10
C SER A 360 9.25 -4.81 -7.95
N SER A 361 9.66 -4.52 -9.18
CA SER A 361 8.90 -3.65 -10.09
C SER A 361 7.66 -4.30 -10.72
N TYR A 362 7.52 -5.62 -10.65
CA TYR A 362 6.47 -6.38 -11.35
C TYR A 362 5.67 -7.32 -10.44
N ILE A 363 6.29 -7.84 -9.39
CA ILE A 363 5.67 -8.84 -8.50
C ILE A 363 5.42 -8.23 -7.12
N ASN A 364 4.17 -8.35 -6.67
CA ASN A 364 3.74 -8.13 -5.29
C ASN A 364 3.44 -9.51 -4.65
N ILE A 365 3.24 -9.58 -3.33
CA ILE A 365 3.17 -10.87 -2.60
C ILE A 365 2.06 -11.76 -3.17
N ARG A 366 0.91 -11.17 -3.51
CA ARG A 366 -0.23 -11.91 -4.07
C ARG A 366 0.04 -12.43 -5.48
N ARG A 367 0.60 -11.61 -6.38
CA ARG A 367 1.06 -12.06 -7.71
C ARG A 367 2.10 -13.18 -7.59
N GLY A 368 3.05 -13.03 -6.68
CA GLY A 368 4.07 -14.04 -6.40
C GLY A 368 3.48 -15.35 -5.88
N ALA A 369 2.49 -15.30 -4.99
CA ALA A 369 1.79 -16.47 -4.49
C ALA A 369 1.01 -17.23 -5.60
N PHE A 370 0.40 -16.53 -6.55
CA PHE A 370 -0.22 -17.17 -7.73
C PHE A 370 0.81 -17.76 -8.70
N ILE A 371 1.96 -17.10 -8.89
CA ILE A 371 3.07 -17.67 -9.67
C ILE A 371 3.59 -18.94 -8.98
N ALA A 372 3.75 -18.91 -7.65
CA ALA A 372 4.19 -20.07 -6.87
C ALA A 372 3.21 -21.25 -6.95
N LEU A 373 1.90 -20.98 -6.92
CA LEU A 373 0.86 -21.99 -7.17
C LEU A 373 1.08 -22.70 -8.50
N VAL A 374 1.22 -21.95 -9.59
CA VAL A 374 1.41 -22.52 -10.94
C VAL A 374 2.74 -23.27 -11.07
N LEU A 375 3.83 -22.74 -10.50
CA LEU A 375 5.14 -23.40 -10.55
C LEU A 375 5.21 -24.68 -9.70
N SER A 376 4.49 -24.74 -8.56
CA SER A 376 4.47 -25.91 -7.68
C SER A 376 3.88 -27.17 -8.35
N VAL A 377 2.97 -26.98 -9.32
CA VAL A 377 2.36 -28.06 -10.12
C VAL A 377 3.43 -28.84 -10.89
N ALA A 378 4.53 -28.19 -11.30
CA ALA A 378 5.61 -28.82 -12.05
C ALA A 378 6.57 -29.67 -11.19
N MET A 379 6.39 -29.71 -9.86
CA MET A 379 7.26 -30.46 -8.94
C MET A 379 6.84 -31.93 -8.73
N CYS A 380 5.73 -32.38 -9.34
CA CYS A 380 5.23 -33.76 -9.26
C CYS A 380 5.19 -34.32 -7.82
N PRO A 381 4.43 -33.70 -6.90
CA PRO A 381 4.58 -33.91 -5.45
C PRO A 381 4.27 -35.33 -4.94
N TRP A 382 3.58 -36.17 -5.73
CA TRP A 382 3.34 -37.57 -5.40
C TRP A 382 4.64 -38.38 -5.28
N GLU A 383 5.68 -38.08 -6.06
CA GLU A 383 6.98 -38.76 -5.95
C GLU A 383 7.69 -38.44 -4.62
N LEU A 384 7.55 -37.20 -4.14
CA LEU A 384 8.18 -36.70 -2.91
C LEU A 384 7.54 -37.27 -1.63
N LEU A 385 6.31 -37.77 -1.73
CA LEU A 385 5.55 -38.37 -0.64
C LEU A 385 5.30 -39.88 -0.86
N SER A 386 6.01 -40.49 -1.81
CA SER A 386 5.91 -41.93 -2.13
C SER A 386 6.24 -42.86 -0.96
N SER A 387 7.09 -42.43 -0.03
CA SER A 387 7.43 -43.17 1.19
C SER A 387 7.97 -42.27 2.31
N ALA A 388 7.92 -42.75 3.55
CA ALA A 388 8.43 -42.02 4.72
C ALA A 388 9.96 -41.77 4.65
N SER A 389 10.74 -42.68 4.06
CA SER A 389 12.19 -42.52 3.90
C SER A 389 12.55 -41.45 2.86
N VAL A 390 11.83 -41.39 1.73
CA VAL A 390 11.95 -40.30 0.74
C VAL A 390 11.58 -38.97 1.39
N PHE A 391 10.48 -38.91 2.13
CA PHE A 391 10.05 -37.71 2.85
C PHE A 391 11.13 -37.21 3.82
N ILE A 392 11.63 -38.06 4.73
CA ILE A 392 12.71 -37.72 5.68
C ILE A 392 13.97 -37.24 4.95
N SER A 393 14.34 -37.89 3.84
CA SER A 393 15.53 -37.50 3.06
C SER A 393 15.39 -36.10 2.46
N VAL A 394 14.20 -35.75 1.97
CA VAL A 394 13.87 -34.40 1.47
C VAL A 394 13.92 -33.37 2.61
N LEU A 395 13.40 -33.68 3.81
CA LEU A 395 13.49 -32.76 4.96
C LEU A 395 14.94 -32.47 5.36
N SER A 396 15.76 -33.50 5.43
CA SER A 396 17.17 -33.40 5.82
C SER A 396 18.04 -32.72 4.75
N ALA A 397 17.67 -32.80 3.47
CA ALA A 397 18.33 -32.08 2.38
C ALA A 397 18.30 -30.55 2.59
N TYR A 398 17.21 -30.02 3.13
CA TYR A 398 17.05 -28.57 3.33
C TYR A 398 17.94 -28.03 4.44
N SER A 399 18.12 -28.81 5.51
CA SER A 399 19.03 -28.49 6.62
C SER A 399 20.45 -28.18 6.16
N VAL A 400 20.95 -28.89 5.13
CA VAL A 400 22.31 -28.74 4.59
C VAL A 400 22.61 -27.31 4.13
N PHE A 401 21.67 -26.68 3.43
CA PHE A 401 21.90 -25.35 2.86
C PHE A 401 21.32 -24.21 3.70
N LEU A 402 20.30 -24.48 4.52
CA LEU A 402 19.60 -23.46 5.30
C LEU A 402 20.19 -23.23 6.70
N GLY A 403 20.67 -24.28 7.38
CA GLY A 403 21.40 -24.12 8.64
C GLY A 403 22.54 -23.10 8.51
N PRO A 404 23.41 -23.23 7.49
CA PRO A 404 24.41 -22.22 7.12
C PRO A 404 23.89 -20.79 6.94
N ILE A 405 22.81 -20.58 6.17
CA ILE A 405 22.25 -19.24 5.93
C ILE A 405 21.77 -18.61 7.23
N ILE A 406 21.05 -19.38 8.06
CA ILE A 406 20.54 -18.92 9.35
C ILE A 406 21.68 -18.62 10.33
N GLY A 407 22.76 -19.42 10.33
CA GLY A 407 23.97 -19.16 11.11
C GLY A 407 24.58 -17.79 10.78
N ILE A 408 24.62 -17.43 9.49
CA ILE A 408 25.08 -16.10 9.05
C ILE A 408 24.08 -15.01 9.48
N GLN A 409 22.77 -15.20 9.27
CA GLN A 409 21.74 -14.21 9.64
C GLN A 409 21.80 -13.85 11.13
N VAL A 410 21.85 -14.86 12.00
CA VAL A 410 21.91 -14.66 13.46
C VAL A 410 23.24 -14.03 13.88
N CYS A 411 24.36 -14.46 13.29
CA CYS A 411 25.68 -13.88 13.55
C CYS A 411 25.76 -12.39 13.17
N ASP A 412 25.35 -12.06 11.94
CA ASP A 412 25.48 -10.72 11.38
C ASP A 412 24.67 -9.71 12.20
N TYR A 413 23.41 -10.04 12.50
CA TYR A 413 22.54 -9.16 13.27
C TYR A 413 22.99 -8.97 14.72
N TRP A 414 23.27 -10.06 15.44
CA TRP A 414 23.50 -9.98 16.90
C TRP A 414 24.94 -9.67 17.29
N LEU A 415 25.96 -10.14 16.55
CA LEU A 415 27.37 -10.04 16.97
C LEU A 415 28.25 -9.12 16.10
N ILE A 416 27.88 -8.90 14.84
CA ILE A 416 28.62 -8.04 13.92
C ILE A 416 28.04 -6.63 13.91
N ARG A 417 26.72 -6.51 13.73
CA ARG A 417 25.99 -5.24 13.69
C ARG A 417 25.44 -4.79 15.04
N SER A 418 25.46 -5.66 16.05
CA SER A 418 24.91 -5.37 17.39
C SER A 418 23.49 -4.78 17.33
N ARG A 419 22.63 -5.35 16.47
CA ARG A 419 21.25 -4.93 16.15
C ARG A 419 21.07 -3.59 15.40
N HIS A 420 22.14 -2.88 15.02
CA HIS A 420 22.05 -1.60 14.32
C HIS A 420 22.00 -1.80 12.78
N ILE A 421 20.98 -1.26 12.13
CA ILE A 421 20.79 -1.32 10.68
C ILE A 421 20.48 0.09 10.15
N LYS A 422 21.18 0.52 9.10
CA LYS A 422 20.79 1.66 8.28
C LYS A 422 19.79 1.17 7.23
N LEU A 423 18.54 1.61 7.25
CA LEU A 423 17.48 1.11 6.34
C LEU A 423 17.59 1.72 4.95
N SER A 424 17.91 3.02 4.84
CA SER A 424 17.98 3.74 3.55
C SER A 424 18.89 3.02 2.53
N ASP A 425 20.07 2.64 2.97
CA ASP A 425 21.10 1.97 2.18
C ASP A 425 20.67 0.57 1.67
N LEU A 426 19.67 -0.08 2.27
CA LEU A 426 19.11 -1.37 1.79
C LEU A 426 18.32 -1.22 0.48
N TYR A 427 17.98 0.01 0.10
CA TYR A 427 17.24 0.35 -1.12
C TYR A 427 18.07 1.19 -2.09
N ASN A 428 19.32 1.53 -1.73
CA ASN A 428 20.30 2.17 -2.61
C ASN A 428 21.27 1.11 -3.19
N PRO A 429 21.22 0.80 -4.50
CA PRO A 429 22.11 -0.15 -5.16
C PRO A 429 23.43 0.50 -5.65
N GLY A 430 23.76 1.71 -5.22
CA GLY A 430 24.98 2.41 -5.62
C GLY A 430 26.19 2.10 -4.74
N PRO A 431 27.41 2.47 -5.18
CA PRO A 431 28.63 2.39 -4.38
C PRO A 431 28.58 3.25 -3.10
N ASP A 432 27.66 4.21 -3.02
CA ASP A 432 27.43 5.06 -1.86
C ASP A 432 26.74 4.33 -0.69
N SER A 433 26.20 3.12 -0.92
CA SER A 433 25.57 2.28 0.10
C SER A 433 26.61 1.51 0.91
N ILE A 434 26.50 1.51 2.25
CA ILE A 434 27.37 0.69 3.12
C ILE A 434 27.24 -0.83 2.86
N TYR A 435 26.18 -1.26 2.18
CA TYR A 435 25.95 -2.65 1.79
C TYR A 435 26.42 -2.97 0.36
N TRP A 436 27.05 -2.03 -0.35
CA TRP A 436 27.60 -2.30 -1.68
C TRP A 436 28.74 -3.32 -1.67
N PHE A 437 29.53 -3.37 -0.58
CA PHE A 437 30.66 -4.29 -0.44
C PHE A 437 31.59 -4.28 -1.67
N SER A 438 31.77 -5.43 -2.34
CA SER A 438 32.54 -5.56 -3.57
C SER A 438 31.59 -5.74 -4.74
N CYS A 439 31.29 -4.65 -5.46
CA CYS A 439 30.40 -4.64 -6.64
C CYS A 439 28.99 -5.22 -6.39
N GLY A 440 28.43 -5.01 -5.19
CA GLY A 440 27.12 -5.51 -4.76
C GLY A 440 27.13 -6.93 -4.19
N PHE A 441 28.31 -7.51 -3.92
CA PHE A 441 28.49 -8.84 -3.32
C PHE A 441 29.36 -8.78 -2.05
N ASN A 442 28.94 -9.50 -1.00
CA ASN A 442 29.73 -9.71 0.21
C ASN A 442 30.45 -11.07 0.16
N PRO A 443 31.73 -11.16 -0.24
CA PRO A 443 32.44 -12.43 -0.35
C PRO A 443 32.55 -13.19 0.98
N ARG A 444 32.48 -12.48 2.11
CA ARG A 444 32.61 -13.04 3.46
C ARG A 444 31.47 -14.02 3.77
N SER A 445 30.23 -13.63 3.44
CA SER A 445 29.04 -14.46 3.60
C SER A 445 29.07 -15.68 2.69
N PHE A 446 29.54 -15.54 1.45
CA PHE A 446 29.70 -16.67 0.53
C PHE A 446 30.74 -17.69 1.00
N ILE A 447 31.88 -17.23 1.54
CA ILE A 447 32.91 -18.12 2.12
C ILE A 447 32.35 -18.86 3.33
N ALA A 448 31.70 -18.15 4.26
CA ALA A 448 31.09 -18.75 5.45
C ALA A 448 30.03 -19.80 5.08
N TRP A 449 29.15 -19.47 4.13
CA TRP A 449 28.08 -20.35 3.67
C TRP A 449 28.62 -21.61 2.98
N PHE A 450 29.59 -21.45 2.07
CA PHE A 450 30.22 -22.56 1.37
C PHE A 450 30.88 -23.54 2.34
N LEU A 451 31.67 -23.05 3.29
CA LEU A 451 32.31 -23.91 4.30
C LEU A 451 31.28 -24.59 5.21
N GLY A 452 30.14 -23.95 5.45
CA GLY A 452 29.01 -24.51 6.19
C GLY A 452 28.42 -25.77 5.55
N PHE A 453 28.01 -25.69 4.27
CA PHE A 453 27.34 -26.81 3.61
C PHE A 453 28.31 -27.84 2.98
N ALA A 454 29.50 -27.42 2.54
CA ALA A 454 30.41 -28.30 1.78
C ALA A 454 30.87 -29.53 2.57
N THR A 455 30.97 -29.43 3.89
CA THR A 455 31.34 -30.54 4.80
C THR A 455 30.29 -31.66 4.85
N GLN A 456 29.06 -31.39 4.43
CA GLN A 456 27.90 -32.28 4.56
C GLN A 456 27.47 -32.89 3.22
N LEU A 457 27.89 -32.30 2.11
CA LEU A 457 27.56 -32.76 0.75
C LEU A 457 27.88 -34.25 0.51
N PRO A 458 29.00 -34.84 0.97
CA PRO A 458 29.29 -36.25 0.71
C PRO A 458 28.27 -37.19 1.37
N GLY A 459 27.90 -36.93 2.63
CA GLY A 459 26.86 -37.70 3.34
C GLY A 459 25.47 -37.50 2.74
N PHE A 460 25.13 -36.27 2.37
CA PHE A 460 23.89 -35.96 1.67
C PHE A 460 23.78 -36.70 0.31
N ALA A 461 24.84 -36.67 -0.50
CA ALA A 461 24.87 -37.33 -1.80
C ALA A 461 24.74 -38.86 -1.69
N ALA A 462 25.33 -39.46 -0.65
CA ALA A 462 25.15 -40.87 -0.31
C ALA A 462 23.73 -41.18 0.21
N ALA A 463 23.12 -40.30 0.99
CA ALA A 463 21.74 -40.46 1.47
C ALA A 463 20.69 -40.41 0.34
N VAL A 464 20.89 -39.55 -0.67
CA VAL A 464 20.00 -39.44 -1.84
C VAL A 464 20.25 -40.54 -2.88
N THR A 465 21.47 -41.06 -2.97
CA THR A 465 21.86 -42.04 -4.00
C THR A 465 22.70 -43.20 -3.42
N PRO A 466 22.16 -43.97 -2.46
CA PRO A 466 22.93 -44.98 -1.70
C PRO A 466 23.51 -46.10 -2.58
N ASP A 467 22.83 -46.43 -3.69
CA ASP A 467 23.29 -47.46 -4.64
C ASP A 467 24.50 -47.00 -5.49
N LYS A 468 24.69 -45.68 -5.66
CA LYS A 468 25.68 -45.09 -6.56
C LYS A 468 26.84 -44.40 -5.83
N ILE A 469 26.57 -43.78 -4.70
CA ILE A 469 27.54 -42.97 -3.94
C ILE A 469 27.69 -43.60 -2.56
N LYS A 470 28.89 -44.17 -2.32
CA LYS A 470 29.28 -44.71 -1.02
C LYS A 470 30.36 -43.83 -0.42
N VAL A 471 30.20 -43.47 0.84
CA VAL A 471 31.14 -42.66 1.62
C VAL A 471 31.46 -43.37 2.94
N GLY A 472 32.55 -42.98 3.60
CA GLY A 472 32.84 -43.46 4.94
C GLY A 472 31.81 -42.99 5.98
N GLU A 473 31.64 -43.74 7.06
CA GLU A 473 30.66 -43.52 8.13
C GLU A 473 30.65 -42.06 8.65
N ALA A 474 31.82 -41.48 8.91
CA ALA A 474 31.96 -40.09 9.34
C ALA A 474 31.27 -39.05 8.42
N TRP A 475 31.14 -39.32 7.12
CA TRP A 475 30.41 -38.42 6.22
C TRP A 475 28.89 -38.51 6.40
N HIS A 476 28.36 -39.70 6.73
CA HIS A 476 26.96 -39.85 7.11
C HIS A 476 26.67 -39.15 8.46
N GLU A 477 27.57 -39.29 9.43
CA GLU A 477 27.51 -38.60 10.74
C GLU A 477 27.48 -37.07 10.60
N LEU A 478 28.33 -36.50 9.74
CA LEU A 478 28.33 -35.07 9.41
C LEU A 478 27.00 -34.61 8.77
N PHE A 479 26.35 -35.46 7.97
CA PHE A 479 25.03 -35.19 7.42
C PHE A 479 23.90 -35.34 8.46
N TYR A 480 24.01 -36.26 9.42
CA TYR A 480 23.07 -36.33 10.56
C TYR A 480 23.13 -35.08 11.44
N LEU A 481 24.22 -34.31 11.38
CA LEU A 481 24.38 -33.00 12.02
C LEU A 481 24.08 -31.80 11.11
N ALA A 482 23.48 -32.00 9.92
CA ALA A 482 23.45 -30.99 8.85
C ALA A 482 23.06 -29.57 9.31
N PHE A 483 21.93 -29.43 10.03
CA PHE A 483 21.51 -28.12 10.52
C PHE A 483 22.47 -27.55 11.59
N PRO A 484 22.67 -28.19 12.78
CA PRO A 484 23.48 -27.60 13.84
C PRO A 484 24.94 -27.39 13.45
N LEU A 485 25.54 -28.31 12.69
CA LEU A 485 26.92 -28.17 12.22
C LEU A 485 27.05 -27.05 11.18
N GLY A 486 26.14 -27.01 10.20
CA GLY A 486 26.17 -26.00 9.13
C GLY A 486 25.94 -24.60 9.67
N PHE A 487 25.01 -24.46 10.62
CA PHE A 487 24.81 -23.24 11.42
C PHE A 487 26.09 -22.85 12.15
N ALA A 488 26.69 -23.75 12.94
CA ALA A 488 27.84 -23.45 13.78
C ALA A 488 29.09 -23.06 12.98
N ILE A 489 29.39 -23.79 11.89
CA ILE A 489 30.51 -23.45 10.99
C ILE A 489 30.29 -22.08 10.38
N SER A 490 29.13 -21.82 9.78
CA SER A 490 28.87 -20.57 9.08
C SER A 490 28.82 -19.38 10.02
N PHE A 491 28.22 -19.55 11.20
CA PHE A 491 28.20 -18.55 12.28
C PHE A 491 29.63 -18.19 12.71
N THR A 492 30.46 -19.17 13.04
CA THR A 492 31.84 -18.93 13.53
C THR A 492 32.74 -18.38 12.43
N VAL A 493 32.67 -18.90 11.20
CA VAL A 493 33.45 -18.39 10.07
C VAL A 493 33.04 -16.96 9.71
N HIS A 494 31.74 -16.66 9.63
CA HIS A 494 31.26 -15.31 9.38
C HIS A 494 31.66 -14.34 10.49
N TYR A 495 31.59 -14.77 11.75
CA TYR A 495 32.06 -13.99 12.90
C TYR A 495 33.55 -13.66 12.78
N VAL A 496 34.40 -14.66 12.60
CA VAL A 496 35.87 -14.49 12.51
C VAL A 496 36.24 -13.61 11.32
N ILE A 497 35.70 -13.87 10.13
CA ILE A 497 36.02 -13.09 8.94
C ILE A 497 35.59 -11.63 9.09
N ASN A 498 34.41 -11.34 9.66
CA ASN A 498 33.96 -9.95 9.89
C ASN A 498 34.63 -9.28 11.11
N ARG A 499 35.32 -10.03 11.98
CA ARG A 499 36.17 -9.45 13.03
C ARG A 499 37.59 -9.13 12.53
N VAL A 500 38.14 -9.92 11.61
CA VAL A 500 39.43 -9.64 10.96
C VAL A 500 39.29 -8.56 9.89
N PHE A 501 38.18 -8.60 9.12
CA PHE A 501 37.88 -7.66 8.04
C PHE A 501 36.49 -7.04 8.28
N PRO A 502 36.37 -6.03 9.16
CA PRO A 502 35.08 -5.41 9.50
C PRO A 502 34.43 -4.72 8.29
N PRO A 503 33.10 -4.85 8.11
CA PRO A 503 32.38 -4.11 7.09
C PRO A 503 32.36 -2.60 7.41
N ALA A 504 32.28 -1.78 6.36
CA ALA A 504 32.07 -0.35 6.52
C ALA A 504 30.71 -0.06 7.17
N GLY A 505 30.60 1.06 7.89
CA GLY A 505 29.34 1.53 8.45
C GLY A 505 28.75 0.69 9.60
N LEU A 506 29.56 -0.10 10.31
CA LEU A 506 29.09 -0.77 11.53
C LEU A 506 28.60 0.24 12.57
N GLY A 507 27.45 -0.06 13.19
CA GLY A 507 26.80 0.81 14.18
C GLY A 507 26.04 2.00 13.59
N LEU A 508 26.10 2.23 12.27
CA LEU A 508 25.29 3.27 11.63
C LEU A 508 23.82 2.86 11.57
N VAL A 509 22.97 3.83 11.88
CA VAL A 509 21.52 3.82 11.71
C VAL A 509 21.17 5.05 10.87
N ASP A 510 19.98 5.12 10.30
CA ASP A 510 19.52 6.34 9.64
C ASP A 510 19.38 7.48 10.65
N ASP A 511 19.65 8.70 10.21
CA ASP A 511 19.48 9.93 10.99
C ASP A 511 18.00 10.33 11.13
N MET A 512 17.15 9.87 10.20
CA MET A 512 15.71 10.11 10.14
C MET A 512 14.97 8.83 9.76
N ASP A 513 13.72 8.66 10.23
CA ASP A 513 12.85 7.59 9.72
C ASP A 513 12.28 7.92 8.32
N TYR A 514 13.11 7.73 7.30
CA TYR A 514 12.77 7.95 5.89
C TYR A 514 11.58 7.13 5.38
N PHE A 515 11.18 6.06 6.07
CA PHE A 515 10.16 5.13 5.62
C PHE A 515 8.82 5.27 6.37
N GLY A 516 8.76 6.12 7.40
CA GLY A 516 7.60 6.22 8.30
C GLY A 516 7.29 4.89 8.98
N SER A 517 8.34 4.16 9.36
CA SER A 517 8.24 2.84 9.97
C SER A 517 7.89 2.97 11.44
N PHE A 518 8.73 3.66 12.20
CA PHE A 518 8.76 3.61 13.65
C PHE A 518 7.68 4.48 14.27
N THR A 519 7.15 4.04 15.40
CA THR A 519 6.42 4.96 16.28
C THR A 519 7.39 6.01 16.83
N GLU A 520 6.88 7.17 17.25
CA GLU A 520 7.69 8.25 17.79
C GLU A 520 8.62 7.77 18.93
N THR A 521 8.11 6.92 19.82
CA THR A 521 8.88 6.36 20.94
C THR A 521 9.95 5.34 20.52
N GLU A 522 9.85 4.75 19.33
CA GLU A 522 10.82 3.80 18.78
C GLU A 522 11.93 4.55 18.03
N ALA A 523 11.57 5.52 17.18
CA ALA A 523 12.53 6.39 16.49
C ALA A 523 13.47 7.08 17.49
N LEU A 524 12.90 7.68 18.55
CA LEU A 524 13.68 8.34 19.62
C LEU A 524 14.61 7.37 20.37
N LYS A 525 14.21 6.10 20.57
CA LYS A 525 15.09 5.08 21.20
C LYS A 525 16.24 4.66 20.30
N LEU A 526 16.03 4.67 18.99
CA LEU A 526 17.03 4.35 17.97
C LEU A 526 17.90 5.56 17.60
N GLY A 527 17.68 6.72 18.23
CA GLY A 527 18.41 7.96 17.96
C GLY A 527 18.04 8.64 16.64
N MET A 528 16.97 8.19 15.97
CA MET A 528 16.49 8.79 14.73
C MET A 528 15.64 10.02 15.02
N GLY A 529 15.82 11.07 14.23
CA GLY A 529 14.86 12.14 14.14
C GLY A 529 13.52 11.61 13.59
N LEU A 530 12.43 12.11 14.15
CA LEU A 530 11.11 11.86 13.61
C LEU A 530 11.05 12.43 12.20
N GLY A 531 10.65 11.61 11.23
CA GLY A 531 10.24 12.04 9.90
C GLY A 531 8.93 12.83 9.92
N LEU A 532 8.88 13.90 10.73
CA LEU A 532 7.90 14.97 10.58
C LEU A 532 8.15 15.62 9.22
N GLU A 533 7.12 15.67 8.39
CA GLU A 533 7.12 16.48 7.17
C GLU A 533 7.46 17.94 7.54
N GLY A 534 8.71 18.34 7.33
CA GLY A 534 9.15 19.73 7.51
C GLY A 534 10.37 20.00 8.40
N ILE A 535 11.03 19.01 9.03
CA ILE A 535 12.28 19.26 9.79
C ILE A 535 13.48 18.58 9.12
N ARG A 536 14.35 19.38 8.49
CA ARG A 536 15.69 18.94 8.05
C ARG A 536 16.64 18.99 9.24
N VAL A 537 17.37 17.91 9.50
CA VAL A 537 18.50 17.90 10.43
C VAL A 537 19.61 18.80 9.86
N TYR A 538 20.19 19.65 10.71
CA TYR A 538 21.27 20.56 10.33
C TYR A 538 22.56 19.80 10.02
N SER A 539 23.46 20.41 9.23
CA SER A 539 24.69 19.75 8.82
C SER A 539 25.61 19.42 10.01
N PRO A 540 26.45 18.37 9.93
CA PRO A 540 27.35 17.98 11.01
C PRO A 540 28.25 19.13 11.50
N GLU A 541 28.67 20.04 10.59
CA GLU A 541 29.47 21.21 10.96
C GLU A 541 28.72 22.15 11.90
N LEU A 542 27.41 22.36 11.70
CA LEU A 542 26.61 23.24 12.56
C LEU A 542 26.43 22.64 13.96
N VAL A 543 26.22 21.32 14.05
CA VAL A 543 26.17 20.60 15.33
C VAL A 543 27.51 20.74 16.07
N GLN A 544 28.63 20.66 15.35
CA GLN A 544 29.97 20.78 15.92
C GLN A 544 30.31 22.23 16.33
N GLN A 545 29.85 23.24 15.58
CA GLN A 545 29.92 24.65 15.97
C GLN A 545 29.10 24.94 17.22
N VAL A 546 27.84 24.48 17.29
CA VAL A 546 26.99 24.65 18.49
C VAL A 546 27.63 23.99 19.71
N LYS A 547 28.29 22.83 19.52
CA LYS A 547 28.99 22.14 20.61
C LYS A 547 30.22 22.92 21.09
N GLN A 548 31.00 23.50 20.19
CA GLN A 548 32.12 24.40 20.54
C GLN A 548 31.63 25.69 21.23
N THR A 549 30.54 26.29 20.75
CA THR A 549 29.91 27.44 21.41
C THR A 549 29.43 27.08 22.81
N TRP A 550 28.79 25.93 22.99
CA TRP A 550 28.34 25.41 24.29
C TRP A 550 29.50 25.14 25.26
N GLU A 551 30.61 24.59 24.77
CA GLU A 551 31.82 24.35 25.57
C GLU A 551 32.56 25.66 25.94
N SER A 552 32.34 26.75 25.19
CA SER A 552 32.91 28.08 25.47
C SER A 552 32.11 28.94 26.47
N CYS A 553 30.91 28.53 26.86
CA CYS A 553 30.06 29.30 27.78
C CYS A 553 30.51 29.20 29.25
N GLU A 554 30.81 30.34 29.89
CA GLU A 554 31.33 30.43 31.27
C GLU A 554 30.35 30.00 32.40
N TRP A 555 29.13 29.58 32.06
CA TRP A 555 28.08 29.19 33.03
C TRP A 555 28.34 27.86 33.77
N ARG A 556 29.54 27.29 33.67
CA ARG A 556 29.90 25.97 34.21
C ARG A 556 30.11 25.91 35.74
N LYS A 557 29.67 26.92 36.50
CA LYS A 557 29.88 27.05 37.96
C LYS A 557 28.61 27.28 38.78
N ARG A 558 27.63 26.38 38.62
CA ARG A 558 26.79 25.84 39.72
C ARG A 558 26.02 24.63 39.20
N CYS A 559 26.11 23.51 39.93
CA CYS A 559 25.23 22.35 39.76
C CYS A 559 23.75 22.80 39.96
N TRP A 560 22.72 22.11 39.49
CA TRP A 560 22.33 20.75 39.90
C TRP A 560 21.68 19.95 38.77
N THR A 561 21.48 18.65 39.01
CA THR A 561 21.00 17.62 38.07
C THR A 561 19.54 17.78 37.62
N LEU A 562 19.26 17.36 36.38
CA LEU A 562 17.96 17.41 35.68
C LEU A 562 16.80 16.64 36.36
N GLN A 563 17.02 16.02 37.52
CA GLN A 563 16.15 14.99 38.10
C GLN A 563 15.23 15.50 39.23
N GLU A 564 15.42 16.73 39.71
CA GLU A 564 14.58 17.30 40.80
C GLU A 564 13.56 18.35 40.34
N ALA A 565 13.73 18.96 39.16
CA ALA A 565 12.84 20.00 38.64
C ALA A 565 11.41 19.53 38.28
N ILE A 566 11.17 18.21 38.25
CA ILE A 566 9.90 17.60 37.81
C ILE A 566 8.91 17.40 38.98
N MET A 567 9.32 17.54 40.24
CA MET A 567 8.59 16.96 41.39
C MET A 567 7.97 17.95 42.40
N SER A 568 8.09 19.28 42.24
CA SER A 568 7.49 20.25 43.19
C SER A 568 6.36 21.10 42.59
N LYS A 569 5.12 20.64 42.75
CA LYS A 569 3.93 21.50 42.62
C LYS A 569 3.74 22.36 43.89
N HIS A 570 3.34 23.61 43.69
CA HIS A 570 2.93 24.60 44.70
C HIS A 570 3.99 25.09 45.70
N CYS A 571 4.49 26.32 45.46
CA CYS A 571 4.70 27.31 46.52
C CYS A 571 4.79 28.72 45.92
N THR A 572 3.76 29.55 46.11
CA THR A 572 3.82 31.01 45.90
C THR A 572 4.19 31.69 47.20
N PHE A 573 5.24 32.51 47.22
CA PHE A 573 5.44 33.53 48.26
C PHE A 573 6.05 34.81 47.69
N TRP A 574 5.98 35.87 48.50
CA TRP A 574 6.01 37.28 48.09
C TRP A 574 7.39 37.94 48.01
N TRP A 575 7.36 39.11 47.39
CA TRP A 575 8.37 40.14 47.19
C TRP A 575 9.11 40.63 48.45
N THR A 576 10.41 40.95 48.28
CA THR A 576 11.23 42.04 48.88
C THR A 576 12.70 41.72 48.52
N GLY A 577 13.64 42.65 48.32
CA GLY A 577 13.62 44.11 48.22
C GLY A 577 15.07 44.64 48.31
N GLN A 578 15.47 45.60 47.46
CA GLN A 578 16.80 46.26 47.41
C GLN A 578 18.03 45.32 47.22
N GLU A 579 19.19 45.68 46.69
CA GLU A 579 19.74 46.78 45.88
C GLU A 579 21.20 46.36 45.65
N SER A 580 21.68 46.30 44.40
CA SER A 580 23.03 46.78 43.97
C SER A 580 23.53 46.12 42.68
N ALA A 581 23.92 46.99 41.74
CA ALA A 581 24.80 46.72 40.60
C ALA A 581 24.26 45.78 39.47
N PRO A 582 24.78 45.93 38.24
CA PRO A 582 24.41 47.07 37.41
C PRO A 582 23.66 46.64 36.14
N LEU A 583 22.89 47.57 35.55
CA LEU A 583 22.31 47.42 34.22
C LEU A 583 23.42 47.19 33.18
N ILE A 584 23.49 45.97 32.65
CA ILE A 584 24.10 45.73 31.34
C ILE A 584 23.00 45.96 30.30
N ASP A 585 23.34 46.73 29.27
CA ASP A 585 22.47 47.18 28.21
C ASP A 585 21.89 45.99 27.39
N CYS A 586 20.56 45.90 27.31
CA CYS A 586 19.88 44.88 26.51
C CYS A 586 20.05 45.05 24.99
N SER A 587 20.75 46.10 24.52
CA SER A 587 21.10 46.27 23.10
C SER A 587 22.01 45.16 22.53
N GLN A 588 22.69 44.36 23.38
CA GLN A 588 23.65 43.34 22.93
C GLN A 588 23.15 41.88 22.98
N LEU A 589 21.91 41.61 23.40
CA LEU A 589 21.30 40.27 23.37
C LEU A 589 19.92 40.25 22.67
N GLY A 590 19.74 41.14 21.69
CA GLY A 590 18.57 41.17 20.80
C GLY A 590 18.57 40.07 19.74
N GLY A 591 18.55 38.80 20.15
CA GLY A 591 18.47 37.65 19.25
C GLY A 591 17.65 36.50 19.83
N ILE A 592 16.77 35.91 19.00
CA ILE A 592 16.02 34.67 19.24
C ILE A 592 14.78 34.80 20.15
N SER A 593 13.68 35.31 19.56
CA SER A 593 12.30 34.74 19.57
C SER A 593 11.36 35.77 18.90
N CYS A 594 10.27 35.44 18.20
CA CYS A 594 9.50 34.20 18.10
C CYS A 594 9.17 33.85 16.63
N SER A 595 8.95 32.56 16.34
CA SER A 595 8.11 32.12 15.22
C SER A 595 7.48 30.78 15.59
N PRO A 596 6.13 30.66 15.67
CA PRO A 596 5.47 29.41 16.02
C PRO A 596 5.45 28.42 14.84
N PRO A 597 5.68 27.12 15.05
CA PRO A 597 5.57 26.11 14.01
C PRO A 597 4.15 25.48 13.96
N PHE A 598 3.53 25.50 12.78
CA PHE A 598 2.23 24.86 12.40
C PHE A 598 0.97 25.39 13.14
N GLY A 599 -0.27 25.31 12.61
CA GLY A 599 -0.78 24.90 11.29
C GLY A 599 -1.74 25.97 10.70
N ASN A 600 -2.69 25.69 9.80
CA ASN A 600 -3.59 24.53 9.73
C ASN A 600 -4.23 24.34 8.35
N SER A 601 -4.69 23.11 8.09
CA SER A 601 -5.81 22.84 7.18
C SER A 601 -7.16 23.04 7.89
N TYR A 602 -8.18 23.43 7.12
CA TYR A 602 -9.57 23.72 7.50
C TYR A 602 -10.25 22.81 8.54
N ILE A 603 -11.17 23.38 9.32
CA ILE A 603 -12.57 22.89 9.49
C ILE A 603 -13.50 24.10 9.69
N ASN A 604 -14.71 24.02 9.14
CA ASN A 604 -15.72 25.10 9.13
C ASN A 604 -16.67 25.06 10.35
N THR A 605 -16.98 26.24 10.91
CA THR A 605 -18.28 26.69 11.49
C THR A 605 -18.91 25.90 12.67
N LEU A 606 -19.68 26.43 13.64
CA LEU A 606 -20.16 27.74 14.16
C LEU A 606 -20.98 27.38 15.47
N PRO A 607 -21.60 28.28 16.27
CA PRO A 607 -21.53 29.75 16.36
C PRO A 607 -21.27 30.31 17.80
N HIS A 608 -21.07 31.64 17.86
CA HIS A 608 -21.33 32.57 18.98
C HIS A 608 -21.36 32.07 20.44
N LEU A 609 -20.34 32.48 21.21
CA LEU A 609 -20.56 33.06 22.54
C LEU A 609 -19.54 34.17 22.80
N SER A 610 -20.02 35.41 22.77
CA SER A 610 -19.26 36.61 23.12
C SER A 610 -19.01 36.65 24.63
N MET A 611 -17.75 36.67 25.04
CA MET A 611 -17.36 37.08 26.39
C MET A 611 -16.54 38.36 26.29
N GLU A 612 -17.03 39.43 26.92
CA GLU A 612 -16.27 40.66 27.11
C GLU A 612 -15.07 40.39 28.00
N VAL A 613 -13.88 40.87 27.59
CA VAL A 613 -12.79 41.14 28.53
C VAL A 613 -12.85 42.63 28.86
N GLY A 614 -13.62 42.96 29.88
CA GLY A 614 -13.65 44.31 30.44
C GLY A 614 -12.27 44.72 30.96
N HIS A 615 -11.93 46.01 30.81
CA HIS A 615 -10.70 46.56 31.35
C HIS A 615 -10.81 46.82 32.87
N MET A 616 -9.87 46.26 33.63
CA MET A 616 -9.38 46.89 34.86
C MET A 616 -7.85 46.94 34.82
N ASP A 617 -7.30 48.14 35.00
CA ASP A 617 -5.90 48.45 35.34
C ASP A 617 -4.78 47.64 34.68
N LYS A 618 -4.69 47.78 33.34
CA LYS A 618 -3.44 47.69 32.56
C LYS A 618 -2.62 46.39 32.63
N LYS A 619 -3.20 45.22 32.93
CA LYS A 619 -2.53 43.92 32.72
C LYS A 619 -3.47 42.81 32.21
N PRO A 620 -3.14 42.09 31.12
CA PRO A 620 -3.83 40.84 30.79
C PRO A 620 -3.37 39.71 31.71
N LEU A 621 -4.32 38.99 32.30
CA LEU A 621 -4.09 37.77 33.08
C LEU A 621 -4.06 36.54 32.17
N VAL A 622 -3.04 35.70 32.35
CA VAL A 622 -2.94 34.36 31.74
C VAL A 622 -2.80 33.35 32.88
N ALA A 623 -3.56 32.26 32.83
CA ALA A 623 -3.45 31.14 33.76
C ALA A 623 -3.41 29.80 33.00
N MET A 624 -2.57 28.89 33.49
CA MET A 624 -2.13 27.64 32.84
C MET A 624 -1.88 26.59 33.94
N SER A 625 -1.67 25.31 33.56
CA SER A 625 -1.10 24.20 34.37
C SER A 625 -2.10 23.31 35.16
N ALA A 626 -1.87 22.01 35.45
CA ALA A 626 -1.17 20.93 34.74
C ALA A 626 -1.43 19.54 35.40
N THR A 627 -1.54 18.51 34.55
CA THR A 627 -1.17 17.06 34.58
C THR A 627 -0.77 16.30 35.88
N ILE A 628 -0.83 14.95 35.80
CA ILE A 628 -0.25 13.85 36.64
C ILE A 628 -0.88 13.64 38.07
N THR A 629 -1.12 12.42 38.62
CA THR A 629 -0.66 11.02 38.32
C THR A 629 -1.65 9.94 38.88
N ASP A 630 -1.63 8.71 38.33
CA ASP A 630 -2.21 7.45 38.89
C ASP A 630 -1.36 6.90 40.09
N PRO A 631 -1.71 5.81 40.87
CA PRO A 631 -2.85 4.87 40.80
C PRO A 631 -3.52 4.50 42.18
N THR A 632 -4.30 3.40 42.21
CA THR A 632 -4.78 2.53 43.34
C THR A 632 -6.27 2.56 43.72
N GLU A 633 -6.78 1.41 44.21
CA GLU A 633 -8.18 1.08 44.50
C GLU A 633 -8.67 1.54 45.91
N GLU A 634 -10.00 1.56 46.07
CA GLU A 634 -10.76 1.61 47.34
C GLU A 634 -10.46 2.72 48.38
N SER A 635 -11.25 3.82 48.35
CA SER A 635 -11.83 4.34 49.61
C SER A 635 -13.09 5.21 49.43
N VAL A 636 -14.16 4.69 50.00
CA VAL A 636 -15.50 5.24 50.33
C VAL A 636 -15.59 6.72 50.78
N HIS A 637 -16.66 7.39 50.32
CA HIS A 637 -17.38 8.58 50.84
C HIS A 637 -16.67 9.67 51.70
N GLN A 638 -16.91 10.95 51.34
CA GLN A 638 -17.72 11.85 52.17
C GLN A 638 -18.35 13.03 51.38
N ARG A 639 -19.42 13.64 51.93
CA ARG A 639 -20.24 14.71 51.31
C ARG A 639 -20.27 15.97 52.18
N ALA A 640 -20.25 17.14 51.55
CA ALA A 640 -20.90 18.39 51.99
C ALA A 640 -21.12 19.23 50.71
N ILE A 641 -22.30 19.58 50.20
CA ILE A 641 -23.59 20.06 50.77
C ILE A 641 -23.51 21.49 51.34
N VAL A 642 -23.85 22.46 50.49
CA VAL A 642 -24.61 23.66 50.85
C VAL A 642 -25.73 23.86 49.81
N ARG A 643 -26.95 24.12 50.30
CA ARG A 643 -28.22 24.47 49.61
C ARG A 643 -28.72 25.78 50.26
N CYS A 644 -29.68 26.59 49.78
CA CYS A 644 -30.48 26.69 48.54
C CYS A 644 -31.24 28.03 48.58
N SER A 645 -31.65 28.54 47.41
CA SER A 645 -32.92 29.26 47.14
C SER A 645 -33.00 29.55 45.62
N SER A 646 -34.11 29.54 44.88
CA SER A 646 -35.49 29.00 45.03
C SER A 646 -36.23 29.26 43.68
N HIS A 647 -36.98 28.37 43.03
CA HIS A 647 -37.53 27.04 43.34
C HIS A 647 -37.52 26.11 42.09
N GLY A 648 -37.92 24.83 42.26
CA GLY A 648 -38.73 24.00 41.34
C GLY A 648 -38.28 23.80 39.88
N THR A 649 -37.96 22.60 39.37
CA THR A 649 -38.24 21.24 39.86
C THR A 649 -37.12 20.30 39.40
N ILE A 650 -36.76 19.26 40.17
CA ILE A 650 -35.65 18.34 39.86
C ILE A 650 -36.18 16.97 39.44
N PRO A 651 -35.73 16.44 38.29
CA PRO A 651 -35.45 15.02 38.11
C PRO A 651 -33.93 14.76 37.91
N ASP A 652 -33.40 13.87 38.74
CA ASP A 652 -32.12 13.14 38.67
C ASP A 652 -30.97 13.64 37.76
N ALA A 653 -29.97 14.27 38.38
CA ALA A 653 -28.72 14.69 37.73
C ALA A 653 -27.66 13.57 37.53
N ASN A 654 -27.99 12.28 37.70
CA ASN A 654 -27.08 11.16 37.41
C ASN A 654 -27.31 10.45 36.07
N ALA A 655 -28.35 10.80 35.30
CA ALA A 655 -28.62 10.20 33.99
C ALA A 655 -27.43 10.32 33.00
N CYS A 656 -26.69 11.43 33.05
CA CYS A 656 -25.59 11.72 32.11
C CYS A 656 -24.25 11.03 32.44
N LYS A 657 -24.12 10.26 33.52
CA LYS A 657 -22.82 9.67 33.93
C LYS A 657 -22.57 8.23 33.47
N ARG A 658 -23.58 7.53 32.93
CA ARG A 658 -23.38 6.19 32.33
C ARG A 658 -22.73 6.20 30.94
N PRO A 659 -23.06 7.11 30.00
CA PRO A 659 -22.43 7.10 28.67
C PRO A 659 -20.92 7.35 28.70
N LEU A 660 -20.46 8.23 29.60
CA LEU A 660 -19.05 8.62 29.67
C LEU A 660 -18.15 7.50 30.22
N ALA A 661 -18.66 6.66 31.13
CA ALA A 661 -17.93 5.50 31.64
C ALA A 661 -17.72 4.44 30.53
N VAL A 662 -18.76 4.15 29.75
CA VAL A 662 -18.68 3.25 28.58
C VAL A 662 -17.74 3.80 27.51
N LEU A 663 -17.71 5.13 27.31
CA LEU A 663 -16.76 5.77 26.40
C LEU A 663 -15.31 5.62 26.88
N LEU A 664 -15.05 5.79 28.18
CA LEU A 664 -13.71 5.66 28.79
C LEU A 664 -13.19 4.21 28.75
N ASP A 665 -14.03 3.21 29.00
CA ASP A 665 -13.62 1.80 28.89
C ASP A 665 -13.47 1.32 27.44
N LYS A 666 -14.16 1.95 26.48
CA LYS A 666 -13.93 1.73 25.03
C LYS A 666 -12.68 2.45 24.50
N VAL A 667 -12.33 3.64 25.00
CA VAL A 667 -11.00 4.26 24.76
C VAL A 667 -9.87 3.42 25.38
N ARG A 668 -10.16 2.64 26.43
CA ARG A 668 -9.26 1.64 27.03
C ARG A 668 -9.36 0.24 26.39
N GLY A 669 -10.18 0.07 25.35
CA GLY A 669 -10.15 -1.07 24.42
C GLY A 669 -10.73 -2.41 24.92
N ARG A 670 -11.72 -2.41 25.82
CA ARG A 670 -12.19 -3.66 26.47
C ARG A 670 -13.43 -4.38 25.91
N GLU A 671 -14.26 -3.77 25.05
CA GLU A 671 -15.42 -4.44 24.44
C GLU A 671 -15.68 -4.04 22.98
N ALA A 672 -16.25 -4.96 22.18
CA ALA A 672 -16.27 -4.88 20.72
C ALA A 672 -17.59 -5.33 20.04
N THR A 673 -18.72 -4.73 20.39
CA THR A 673 -19.90 -4.55 19.52
C THR A 673 -20.80 -3.41 20.05
N LEU A 674 -21.78 -3.01 19.25
CA LEU A 674 -22.86 -2.08 19.61
C LEU A 674 -24.05 -2.46 18.72
N GLU A 675 -25.19 -2.84 19.31
CA GLU A 675 -26.39 -3.23 18.54
C GLU A 675 -27.24 -2.00 18.17
N LEU A 676 -28.07 -2.15 17.13
CA LEU A 676 -28.72 -1.03 16.44
C LEU A 676 -29.63 -0.18 17.35
N ASP A 677 -30.17 -0.79 18.40
CA ASP A 677 -31.19 -0.22 19.29
C ASP A 677 -30.61 0.81 20.29
N GLU A 678 -29.32 0.67 20.63
CA GLU A 678 -28.61 1.64 21.48
C GLU A 678 -28.31 2.96 20.72
N TYR A 679 -28.24 2.91 19.37
CA TYR A 679 -28.02 4.10 18.54
C TYR A 679 -29.26 5.02 18.53
N TYR A 680 -30.47 4.43 18.50
CA TYR A 680 -31.73 5.19 18.58
C TYR A 680 -31.96 5.84 19.96
N SER A 681 -31.47 5.20 21.03
CA SER A 681 -31.57 5.71 22.39
C SER A 681 -30.81 7.03 22.60
N LEU A 682 -29.69 7.22 21.89
CA LEU A 682 -28.91 8.47 21.87
C LEU A 682 -29.57 9.58 21.04
N PHE A 683 -30.36 9.22 20.02
CA PHE A 683 -31.08 10.19 19.18
C PHE A 683 -32.35 10.75 19.86
N ALA A 684 -32.96 9.98 20.77
CA ALA A 684 -34.21 10.35 21.43
C ALA A 684 -34.09 11.54 22.41
N MET A 685 -32.90 11.84 22.93
CA MET A 685 -32.70 12.95 23.90
C MET A 685 -32.58 14.35 23.28
N ALA A 686 -32.69 14.49 21.95
CA ALA A 686 -32.58 15.77 21.24
C ALA A 686 -33.89 16.25 20.57
N SER A 687 -35.04 15.63 20.87
CA SER A 687 -36.28 15.77 20.11
C SER A 687 -37.43 16.50 20.84
N ASP A 688 -37.13 17.54 21.63
CA ASP A 688 -38.13 18.34 22.36
C ASP A 688 -38.61 19.61 21.61
N LYS A 689 -38.31 19.73 20.30
CA LYS A 689 -38.88 20.78 19.44
C LYS A 689 -39.26 20.25 18.06
N LEU A 690 -40.57 20.37 17.79
CA LEU A 690 -41.32 20.18 16.53
C LEU A 690 -41.88 18.76 16.27
N PRO A 691 -43.05 18.66 15.59
CA PRO A 691 -44.19 17.95 16.16
C PRO A 691 -44.45 16.55 15.59
N ALA A 692 -45.22 15.77 16.34
CA ALA A 692 -45.69 14.45 15.93
C ALA A 692 -46.53 14.49 14.64
N VAL A 693 -46.13 13.71 13.65
CA VAL A 693 -46.96 13.27 12.52
C VAL A 693 -46.78 11.75 12.38
N ASP A 694 -47.89 11.06 12.15
CA ASP A 694 -48.05 9.62 12.22
C ASP A 694 -47.29 8.87 11.10
N TYR A 695 -46.42 7.92 11.47
CA TYR A 695 -45.63 7.14 10.52
C TYR A 695 -46.36 5.85 10.09
N ARG A 696 -47.10 5.92 8.98
CA ARG A 696 -47.35 4.76 8.12
C ARG A 696 -46.48 4.87 6.88
N ILE A 697 -45.36 4.14 6.86
CA ILE A 697 -44.49 4.10 5.68
C ILE A 697 -45.03 3.06 4.70
N ASP A 698 -45.46 3.53 3.53
CA ASP A 698 -45.80 2.68 2.39
C ASP A 698 -44.51 2.03 1.83
N THR A 699 -44.58 0.74 1.57
CA THR A 699 -43.43 -0.12 1.21
C THR A 699 -42.72 0.36 -0.06
N VAL A 700 -43.42 1.08 -0.94
CA VAL A 700 -42.88 1.59 -2.21
C VAL A 700 -41.85 2.72 -2.02
N GLN A 701 -42.05 3.65 -1.08
CA GLN A 701 -41.08 4.74 -0.86
C GLN A 701 -39.81 4.29 -0.15
N LEU A 702 -39.86 3.20 0.62
CA LEU A 702 -38.66 2.60 1.21
C LEU A 702 -37.75 2.00 0.11
N VAL A 703 -38.34 1.42 -0.93
CA VAL A 703 -37.61 0.88 -2.09
C VAL A 703 -36.98 1.98 -2.93
N GLU A 704 -37.66 3.11 -3.16
CA GLU A 704 -37.05 4.26 -3.86
C GLU A 704 -35.87 4.87 -3.08
N ARG A 705 -35.93 4.92 -1.74
CA ARG A 705 -34.78 5.39 -0.93
C ARG A 705 -33.61 4.42 -0.92
N ILE A 706 -33.84 3.12 -1.03
CA ILE A 706 -32.79 2.11 -1.19
C ILE A 706 -32.12 2.21 -2.57
N LEU A 707 -32.88 2.63 -3.61
CA LEU A 707 -32.34 2.86 -4.95
C LEU A 707 -31.58 4.20 -5.08
N GLY A 708 -31.79 5.16 -4.18
CA GLY A 708 -31.11 6.46 -4.16
C GLY A 708 -29.72 6.49 -3.52
N THR A 709 -29.35 5.47 -2.74
CA THR A 709 -28.02 5.35 -2.09
C THR A 709 -27.21 4.26 -2.80
N GLY A 710 -26.36 4.66 -3.75
CA GLY A 710 -25.67 3.77 -4.70
C GLY A 710 -24.69 2.76 -4.08
N ALA A 711 -25.21 1.72 -3.43
CA ALA A 711 -24.44 0.72 -2.70
C ALA A 711 -25.09 -0.68 -2.67
N LEU A 712 -25.52 -1.22 -3.82
CA LEU A 712 -25.27 -2.63 -4.20
C LEU A 712 -25.69 -2.89 -5.67
N GLY A 713 -24.94 -3.75 -6.38
CA GLY A 713 -25.25 -4.10 -7.77
C GLY A 713 -24.24 -5.05 -8.41
N ALA A 714 -24.27 -6.32 -8.03
CA ALA A 714 -23.62 -7.42 -8.75
C ALA A 714 -24.68 -8.41 -9.26
N ASN A 715 -24.32 -9.23 -10.28
CA ASN A 715 -25.16 -10.25 -10.97
C ASN A 715 -26.09 -9.67 -12.07
N ILE A 716 -26.48 -10.37 -13.17
CA ILE A 716 -26.20 -11.71 -13.74
C ILE A 716 -26.55 -11.64 -15.27
N LEU A 717 -26.25 -12.54 -16.22
CA LEU A 717 -25.11 -13.43 -16.58
C LEU A 717 -25.60 -14.35 -17.72
N LEU A 718 -25.08 -14.29 -18.97
CA LEU A 718 -25.30 -15.36 -19.97
C LEU A 718 -24.14 -15.50 -21.00
N THR A 719 -23.78 -16.75 -21.28
CA THR A 719 -22.74 -17.26 -22.21
C THR A 719 -23.27 -17.35 -23.67
N SER A 720 -22.51 -17.56 -24.76
CA SER A 720 -21.48 -18.60 -25.00
C SER A 720 -20.76 -18.50 -26.38
N THR A 721 -19.47 -18.89 -26.40
CA THR A 721 -18.69 -19.55 -27.51
C THR A 721 -18.55 -18.97 -28.94
N GLY A 722 -17.30 -18.82 -29.42
CA GLY A 722 -16.99 -18.54 -30.84
C GLY A 722 -15.51 -18.36 -31.22
N ARG A 723 -14.70 -19.42 -31.03
CA ARG A 723 -13.36 -19.77 -31.59
C ARG A 723 -12.66 -18.95 -32.70
N ASP A 724 -11.33 -18.83 -32.54
CA ASP A 724 -10.20 -18.99 -33.49
C ASP A 724 -10.16 -18.12 -34.79
N SER A 725 -9.04 -17.55 -35.30
CA SER A 725 -7.65 -18.07 -35.37
C SER A 725 -6.63 -17.04 -35.94
N VAL A 726 -5.34 -17.15 -35.54
CA VAL A 726 -4.09 -17.21 -36.39
C VAL A 726 -3.79 -16.02 -37.36
N VAL A 727 -2.79 -15.13 -37.10
CA VAL A 727 -1.33 -15.19 -37.52
C VAL A 727 -1.13 -14.90 -39.05
N ASN A 728 -0.19 -14.09 -39.58
CA ASN A 728 1.23 -13.83 -39.25
C ASN A 728 1.80 -12.48 -39.83
N ARG A 729 3.00 -12.11 -39.33
CA ARG A 729 4.20 -11.46 -39.95
C ARG A 729 4.22 -11.13 -41.47
N SER A 730 5.01 -10.19 -42.03
CA SER A 730 5.99 -9.18 -41.53
C SER A 730 6.65 -8.44 -42.71
N CYS A 731 7.09 -7.16 -42.56
CA CYS A 731 8.39 -6.62 -43.05
C CYS A 731 8.59 -5.12 -42.71
N VAL A 732 9.85 -4.71 -42.61
CA VAL A 732 10.41 -3.38 -42.28
C VAL A 732 11.63 -3.23 -43.21
N PRO A 733 11.90 -2.10 -43.91
CA PRO A 733 12.44 -0.89 -43.25
C PRO A 733 12.22 0.50 -43.92
N SER A 734 12.45 1.55 -43.11
CA SER A 734 12.87 2.94 -43.47
C SER A 734 11.94 3.78 -44.38
N PHE A 735 11.80 5.11 -44.25
CA PHE A 735 12.53 6.15 -43.50
C PHE A 735 11.60 7.40 -43.29
N CYS A 736 11.78 8.15 -42.20
CA CYS A 736 11.29 9.54 -41.97
C CYS A 736 9.80 9.92 -42.01
N ALA A 737 9.56 11.15 -41.51
CA ALA A 737 8.39 12.03 -41.55
C ALA A 737 7.29 11.87 -40.46
N GLU A 738 7.15 12.97 -39.71
CA GLU A 738 5.90 13.62 -39.26
C GLU A 738 4.87 12.85 -38.40
N ARG A 739 4.59 13.42 -37.22
CA ARG A 739 3.34 13.25 -36.49
C ARG A 739 2.81 14.59 -36.03
N GLU A 740 1.87 15.11 -36.81
CA GLU A 740 0.94 16.15 -36.37
C GLU A 740 -0.29 15.55 -35.68
N TYR A 741 -1.20 16.43 -35.27
CA TYR A 741 -2.26 16.23 -34.29
C TYR A 741 -3.51 15.51 -34.83
N SER A 742 -4.18 14.74 -33.96
CA SER A 742 -5.49 15.12 -33.39
C SER A 742 -6.15 13.95 -32.65
N MET A 743 -6.86 14.25 -31.57
CA MET A 743 -7.88 13.37 -31.00
C MET A 743 -9.24 14.01 -31.24
N MET A 744 -10.15 13.30 -31.90
CA MET A 744 -11.60 13.54 -31.78
C MET A 744 -12.23 12.31 -31.14
N GLY A 745 -13.19 12.57 -30.24
CA GLY A 745 -13.71 11.55 -29.33
C GLY A 745 -14.83 10.69 -29.90
N ALA A 746 -15.17 9.64 -29.16
CA ALA A 746 -16.41 8.88 -29.31
C ALA A 746 -17.01 8.64 -27.92
N VAL A 747 -18.19 9.21 -27.67
CA VAL A 747 -18.99 8.97 -26.46
C VAL A 747 -19.92 7.81 -26.73
N VAL A 748 -19.89 6.77 -25.87
CA VAL A 748 -20.86 5.66 -25.94
C VAL A 748 -22.03 5.97 -25.02
N ALA A 749 -23.17 6.33 -25.61
CA ALA A 749 -24.45 6.45 -24.90
C ALA A 749 -25.32 5.23 -25.24
N ALA A 750 -25.79 4.52 -24.21
CA ALA A 750 -26.71 3.39 -24.36
C ALA A 750 -28.15 3.83 -24.09
N PHE A 751 -29.05 3.58 -25.05
CA PHE A 751 -30.50 3.79 -24.89
C PHE A 751 -31.25 2.48 -25.16
N PRO A 752 -32.32 2.16 -24.42
CA PRO A 752 -33.09 0.94 -24.62
C PRO A 752 -34.09 1.07 -25.77
N VAL A 753 -33.91 0.28 -26.83
CA VAL A 753 -34.88 0.14 -27.92
C VAL A 753 -35.79 -1.07 -27.65
N ARG A 754 -37.11 -0.87 -27.65
CA ARG A 754 -38.08 -1.99 -27.71
C ARG A 754 -38.43 -2.30 -29.15
N MET A 755 -38.05 -3.48 -29.63
CA MET A 755 -38.60 -4.06 -30.85
C MET A 755 -39.80 -4.94 -30.51
N LYS A 756 -40.82 -4.93 -31.38
CA LYS A 756 -41.97 -5.83 -31.33
C LYS A 756 -42.01 -6.58 -32.66
N ILE A 757 -41.84 -7.89 -32.62
CA ILE A 757 -41.91 -8.74 -33.80
C ILE A 757 -43.39 -9.07 -34.04
N ALA A 758 -43.82 -9.04 -35.30
CA ALA A 758 -45.11 -9.57 -35.72
C ALA A 758 -44.90 -11.00 -36.22
N ASP A 759 -45.69 -11.94 -35.71
CA ASP A 759 -45.79 -13.28 -36.28
C ASP A 759 -46.67 -13.22 -37.55
N ASP A 760 -46.18 -13.75 -38.66
CA ASP A 760 -47.03 -14.51 -39.58
C ASP A 760 -46.20 -15.53 -40.38
N ASP A 761 -46.88 -16.58 -40.82
CA ASP A 761 -46.30 -17.79 -41.42
C ASP A 761 -46.06 -17.67 -42.95
N SER A 762 -45.29 -18.63 -43.46
CA SER A 762 -45.26 -19.13 -44.85
C SER A 762 -44.33 -18.48 -45.92
N SER A 763 -43.48 -19.36 -46.47
CA SER A 763 -42.94 -19.38 -47.85
C SER A 763 -41.89 -18.35 -48.31
N ASP A 764 -41.11 -18.77 -49.30
CA ASP A 764 -39.91 -18.10 -49.80
C ASP A 764 -40.16 -16.72 -50.44
N TYR A 765 -39.36 -15.74 -49.99
CA TYR A 765 -39.15 -14.37 -50.50
C TYR A 765 -40.09 -13.23 -50.04
N PHE A 766 -39.43 -12.22 -49.45
CA PHE A 766 -39.88 -10.84 -49.18
C PHE A 766 -41.06 -10.62 -48.21
N ALA A 767 -40.71 -10.30 -46.96
CA ALA A 767 -41.42 -9.27 -46.19
C ALA A 767 -40.61 -7.97 -46.28
N GLU A 768 -41.21 -6.95 -46.89
CA GLU A 768 -40.63 -5.63 -47.15
C GLU A 768 -40.96 -4.67 -45.98
N GLY A 769 -40.02 -3.79 -45.61
CA GLY A 769 -40.27 -2.68 -44.69
C GLY A 769 -40.30 -2.99 -43.18
N THR A 770 -39.14 -2.87 -42.51
CA THR A 770 -39.10 -2.51 -41.08
C THR A 770 -38.75 -1.03 -40.96
N LYS A 771 -39.76 -0.16 -40.81
CA LYS A 771 -39.52 1.26 -40.54
C LYS A 771 -39.00 1.44 -39.10
N ILE A 772 -37.74 1.86 -38.96
CA ILE A 772 -37.14 2.24 -37.67
C ILE A 772 -37.40 3.72 -37.45
N TYR A 773 -38.39 4.05 -36.62
CA TYR A 773 -38.62 5.42 -36.17
C TYR A 773 -37.63 5.80 -35.06
N MET A 774 -36.58 6.56 -35.40
CA MET A 774 -35.79 7.29 -34.40
C MET A 774 -36.36 8.70 -34.22
N VAL A 775 -37.25 8.86 -33.24
CA VAL A 775 -37.78 10.17 -32.84
C VAL A 775 -36.71 10.90 -32.04
N TYR A 776 -36.00 11.82 -32.68
CA TYR A 776 -35.16 12.79 -31.98
C TYR A 776 -36.04 13.88 -31.34
N SER A 777 -36.04 13.96 -30.02
CA SER A 777 -36.64 15.07 -29.29
C SER A 777 -35.56 16.08 -28.86
N TYR A 778 -35.43 17.15 -29.62
CA TYR A 778 -34.94 18.45 -29.15
C TYR A 778 -35.96 19.52 -29.60
N PRO A 779 -36.13 20.62 -28.86
CA PRO A 779 -37.22 21.56 -29.08
C PRO A 779 -36.95 22.44 -30.30
N THR A 780 -37.40 21.98 -31.47
CA THR A 780 -37.56 22.78 -32.69
C THR A 780 -38.91 22.43 -33.34
N GLU A 781 -39.65 23.44 -33.80
CA GLU A 781 -41.12 23.37 -33.91
C GLU A 781 -41.70 22.46 -35.02
N LYS A 782 -40.88 21.74 -35.82
CA LYS A 782 -41.38 20.77 -36.81
C LYS A 782 -40.43 19.57 -36.97
N PRO A 783 -40.94 18.32 -36.96
CA PRO A 783 -40.16 17.14 -37.33
C PRO A 783 -39.92 17.08 -38.85
N PHE A 784 -38.76 16.55 -39.24
CA PHE A 784 -38.45 16.12 -40.60
C PHE A 784 -38.31 14.60 -40.63
N ASP A 785 -39.03 13.94 -41.54
CA ASP A 785 -38.86 12.51 -41.80
C ASP A 785 -37.67 12.25 -42.74
N VAL A 786 -36.94 11.16 -42.48
CA VAL A 786 -35.89 10.63 -43.36
C VAL A 786 -36.18 9.15 -43.61
N ASP A 787 -36.75 8.83 -44.76
CA ASP A 787 -36.90 7.44 -45.21
C ASP A 787 -35.53 6.88 -45.65
N MET A 788 -35.21 5.66 -45.20
CA MET A 788 -34.02 4.91 -45.62
C MET A 788 -34.43 3.48 -45.99
N ASP A 789 -34.33 3.15 -47.28
CA ASP A 789 -34.51 1.79 -47.80
C ASP A 789 -33.19 1.00 -47.82
N PHE A 790 -33.26 -0.28 -47.46
CA PHE A 790 -32.13 -1.21 -47.48
C PHE A 790 -32.37 -2.34 -48.49
N THR A 791 -31.37 -2.66 -49.31
CA THR A 791 -31.43 -3.82 -50.22
C THR A 791 -30.14 -4.63 -50.16
N ILE A 792 -30.23 -5.93 -49.88
CA ILE A 792 -29.08 -6.84 -49.76
C ILE A 792 -29.06 -7.78 -50.98
N ARG A 793 -27.91 -7.91 -51.66
CA ARG A 793 -27.69 -8.85 -52.78
C ARG A 793 -26.63 -9.90 -52.45
N LYS A 794 -26.83 -11.13 -52.94
CA LYS A 794 -25.91 -12.28 -52.76
C LYS A 794 -25.04 -12.51 -54.01
N PRO A 795 -23.73 -12.76 -53.89
CA PRO A 795 -22.89 -13.12 -55.04
C PRO A 795 -23.06 -14.60 -55.45
N LYS A 796 -22.97 -14.88 -56.76
CA LYS A 796 -23.08 -16.24 -57.33
C LYS A 796 -21.71 -16.88 -57.60
N LYS A 797 -21.24 -17.79 -56.73
CA LYS A 797 -20.60 -19.10 -57.04
C LYS A 797 -19.98 -19.75 -55.79
N LYS A 798 -19.85 -21.09 -55.83
CA LYS A 798 -19.42 -21.95 -54.70
C LYS A 798 -17.89 -21.96 -54.51
N HIS A 799 -17.41 -21.66 -53.31
CA HIS A 799 -16.28 -22.33 -52.64
C HIS A 799 -16.42 -22.17 -51.11
N PRO A 800 -15.96 -23.12 -50.28
CA PRO A 800 -16.13 -23.06 -48.83
C PRO A 800 -15.05 -22.16 -48.18
N TYR A 801 -15.44 -21.43 -47.14
CA TYR A 801 -14.66 -20.41 -46.41
C TYR A 801 -14.37 -19.12 -47.20
N SER A 802 -15.32 -18.19 -47.14
CA SER A 802 -15.08 -16.76 -47.35
C SER A 802 -15.93 -15.95 -46.37
N SER A 803 -15.28 -15.12 -45.55
CA SER A 803 -15.95 -14.14 -44.68
C SER A 803 -16.80 -13.17 -45.50
N ILE A 804 -17.94 -12.77 -44.94
CA ILE A 804 -18.76 -11.68 -45.53
C ILE A 804 -18.03 -10.37 -45.25
N ASN A 805 -17.28 -9.89 -46.24
CA ASN A 805 -16.84 -8.50 -46.27
C ASN A 805 -18.07 -7.62 -46.52
N ILE A 806 -18.42 -6.79 -45.53
CA ILE A 806 -19.28 -5.63 -45.79
C ILE A 806 -18.43 -4.67 -46.63
N LEU A 807 -18.69 -4.65 -47.94
CA LEU A 807 -18.12 -3.65 -48.84
C LEU A 807 -18.57 -2.26 -48.39
N ALA A 808 -17.73 -1.26 -48.67
CA ALA A 808 -17.91 0.15 -48.32
C ALA A 808 -19.36 0.63 -48.32
N ILE A 809 -19.77 1.25 -47.20
CA ILE A 809 -20.94 2.14 -47.19
C ILE A 809 -20.47 3.44 -47.86
N GLU A 810 -20.64 3.52 -49.18
CA GLU A 810 -20.53 4.79 -49.91
C GLU A 810 -21.74 5.67 -49.55
N LEU A 811 -21.55 6.56 -48.58
CA LEU A 811 -22.44 7.70 -48.41
C LEU A 811 -22.24 8.66 -49.59
N PRO A 812 -23.24 8.92 -50.43
CA PRO A 812 -23.12 9.91 -51.49
C PRO A 812 -23.06 11.29 -50.86
N LEU A 813 -21.86 11.89 -50.81
CA LEU A 813 -21.69 13.28 -50.39
C LEU A 813 -22.52 14.19 -51.31
N PRO A 814 -23.45 15.00 -50.76
CA PRO A 814 -24.20 15.94 -51.58
C PRO A 814 -23.24 17.01 -52.12
N LYS A 815 -23.02 16.99 -53.44
CA LYS A 815 -22.38 18.11 -54.13
C LYS A 815 -23.31 19.31 -54.01
N ASN A 816 -22.80 20.41 -53.46
CA ASN A 816 -23.48 21.68 -53.17
C ASN A 816 -24.54 21.64 -52.05
N SER A 817 -24.07 21.74 -50.80
CA SER A 817 -24.73 22.55 -49.79
C SER A 817 -23.68 23.28 -48.94
N ASN A 818 -23.97 24.52 -48.53
CA ASN A 818 -23.07 25.33 -47.73
C ASN A 818 -23.02 24.78 -46.30
N ILE A 819 -22.06 23.90 -45.99
CA ILE A 819 -21.83 23.43 -44.63
C ILE A 819 -21.11 24.55 -43.87
N ILE A 820 -21.88 25.28 -43.05
CA ILE A 820 -21.31 26.16 -42.02
C ILE A 820 -20.65 25.25 -40.99
N SER A 821 -19.32 25.36 -40.85
CA SER A 821 -18.55 24.66 -39.83
C SER A 821 -18.89 25.19 -38.43
N THR A 822 -19.85 24.57 -37.75
CA THR A 822 -20.06 24.77 -36.32
C THR A 822 -19.16 23.84 -35.51
N GLU A 823 -17.85 24.09 -35.57
CA GLU A 823 -17.02 23.79 -34.41
C GLU A 823 -17.55 24.65 -33.25
N MET A 824 -17.95 24.02 -32.15
CA MET A 824 -18.30 24.76 -30.94
C MET A 824 -17.01 25.22 -30.25
N ASP A 825 -16.53 26.39 -30.64
CA ASP A 825 -15.49 27.16 -29.94
C ASP A 825 -15.75 27.15 -28.42
N PRO A 826 -14.92 26.49 -27.58
CA PRO A 826 -15.22 26.22 -26.16
C PRO A 826 -15.36 27.45 -25.24
N ILE A 827 -15.04 28.64 -25.76
CA ILE A 827 -14.94 29.92 -25.06
C ILE A 827 -15.79 31.02 -25.73
N ARG A 828 -16.40 30.74 -26.89
CA ARG A 828 -17.10 31.74 -27.71
C ARG A 828 -18.27 32.39 -26.97
N GLY A 829 -18.22 33.71 -26.87
CA GLY A 829 -19.23 34.52 -26.19
C GLY A 829 -19.17 34.50 -24.66
N LYS A 830 -18.17 33.84 -24.06
CA LYS A 830 -17.88 33.97 -22.63
C LYS A 830 -17.21 35.30 -22.33
N VAL A 831 -17.53 35.90 -21.18
CA VAL A 831 -16.90 37.13 -20.69
C VAL A 831 -15.74 36.76 -19.77
N ILE A 832 -14.51 37.08 -20.20
CA ILE A 832 -13.28 36.75 -19.46
C ILE A 832 -12.57 38.02 -19.01
N ALA A 833 -12.31 38.11 -17.70
CA ALA A 833 -11.51 39.17 -17.09
C ALA A 833 -10.02 38.80 -17.06
N VAL A 834 -9.11 39.68 -17.51
CA VAL A 834 -7.66 39.39 -17.60
C VAL A 834 -6.86 40.52 -16.93
N THR A 835 -6.06 40.17 -15.92
CA THR A 835 -5.10 41.11 -15.30
C THR A 835 -3.70 40.95 -15.90
N GLY A 836 -2.92 42.02 -15.94
CA GLY A 836 -1.59 41.99 -16.57
C GLY A 836 -1.65 41.95 -18.10
N ALA A 837 -2.76 42.42 -18.68
CA ALA A 837 -3.05 42.33 -20.11
C ALA A 837 -2.15 43.24 -20.98
N GLY A 838 -1.38 44.14 -20.39
CA GLY A 838 -0.53 45.09 -21.09
C GLY A 838 0.72 44.47 -21.71
N SER A 839 1.17 43.27 -21.27
CA SER A 839 2.38 42.63 -21.81
C SER A 839 2.44 41.11 -21.60
N GLY A 840 3.47 40.47 -22.17
CA GLY A 840 3.85 39.08 -21.88
C GLY A 840 2.70 38.07 -21.97
N ILE A 841 2.60 37.20 -20.96
CA ILE A 841 1.59 36.13 -20.88
C ILE A 841 0.17 36.72 -20.93
N GLY A 842 -0.09 37.84 -20.26
CA GLY A 842 -1.44 38.45 -20.25
C GLY A 842 -1.87 38.98 -21.61
N ARG A 843 -0.96 39.59 -22.37
CA ARG A 843 -1.23 39.97 -23.77
C ARG A 843 -1.48 38.73 -24.65
N SER A 844 -0.66 37.69 -24.56
CA SER A 844 -0.87 36.45 -25.31
C SER A 844 -2.19 35.75 -24.97
N THR A 845 -2.58 35.70 -23.69
CA THR A 845 -3.88 35.18 -23.26
C THR A 845 -5.03 36.01 -23.84
N ALA A 846 -4.96 37.35 -23.80
CA ALA A 846 -5.98 38.20 -24.40
C ALA A 846 -6.12 37.97 -25.93
N ILE A 847 -5.00 37.84 -26.64
CA ILE A 847 -4.98 37.54 -28.09
C ILE A 847 -5.64 36.19 -28.38
N GLN A 848 -5.28 35.12 -27.66
CA GLN A 848 -5.84 33.79 -27.90
C GLN A 848 -7.34 33.71 -27.55
N LEU A 849 -7.78 34.37 -26.48
CA LEU A 849 -9.20 34.45 -26.12
C LEU A 849 -10.02 35.26 -27.14
N ASN A 850 -9.48 36.36 -27.68
CA ASN A 850 -10.12 37.14 -28.75
C ASN A 850 -10.27 36.31 -30.04
N LYS A 851 -9.25 35.52 -30.42
CA LYS A 851 -9.29 34.60 -31.57
C LYS A 851 -10.37 33.53 -31.45
N GLN A 852 -10.63 33.04 -30.24
CA GLN A 852 -11.74 32.12 -29.94
C GLN A 852 -13.07 32.84 -29.68
N GLY A 853 -13.12 34.17 -29.89
CA GLY A 853 -14.31 34.98 -29.81
C GLY A 853 -14.91 35.09 -28.40
N ALA A 854 -14.08 35.20 -27.37
CA ALA A 854 -14.48 35.70 -26.05
C ALA A 854 -14.79 37.21 -26.09
N ASN A 855 -15.58 37.68 -25.13
CA ASN A 855 -15.65 39.10 -24.77
C ASN A 855 -14.63 39.35 -23.65
N LEU A 856 -13.90 40.47 -23.69
CA LEU A 856 -12.72 40.66 -22.85
C LEU A 856 -12.83 41.88 -21.94
N SER A 857 -12.48 41.70 -20.67
CA SER A 857 -12.26 42.78 -19.72
C SER A 857 -10.80 42.81 -19.33
N LEU A 858 -10.03 43.78 -19.83
CA LEU A 858 -8.57 43.80 -19.78
C LEU A 858 -8.06 44.89 -18.84
N VAL A 859 -7.18 44.53 -17.90
CA VAL A 859 -6.54 45.51 -17.02
C VAL A 859 -5.05 45.33 -16.89
N ASP A 860 -4.39 46.45 -16.72
CA ASP A 860 -2.98 46.56 -16.36
C ASP A 860 -2.75 47.86 -15.58
N LEU A 861 -1.59 47.99 -14.94
CA LEU A 861 -1.13 49.24 -14.37
C LEU A 861 -0.47 50.14 -15.44
N ASP A 862 0.09 49.55 -16.51
CA ASP A 862 0.65 50.29 -17.65
C ASP A 862 -0.45 50.66 -18.68
N PRO A 863 -0.86 51.95 -18.77
CA PRO A 863 -1.86 52.38 -19.74
C PRO A 863 -1.37 52.27 -21.20
N VAL A 864 -0.06 52.35 -21.45
CA VAL A 864 0.52 52.31 -22.80
C VAL A 864 0.56 50.87 -23.30
N GLY A 865 1.06 49.95 -22.48
CA GLY A 865 1.01 48.51 -22.75
C GLY A 865 -0.41 48.01 -22.98
N LEU A 866 -1.37 48.42 -22.14
CA LEU A 866 -2.79 48.07 -22.26
C LEU A 866 -3.42 48.61 -23.55
N ALA A 867 -3.24 49.90 -23.86
CA ALA A 867 -3.74 50.49 -25.10
C ALA A 867 -3.14 49.85 -26.37
N ASN A 868 -1.87 49.43 -26.31
CA ASN A 868 -1.25 48.68 -27.40
C ASN A 868 -1.82 47.26 -27.54
N THR A 869 -2.15 46.57 -26.43
CA THR A 869 -2.88 45.29 -26.50
C THR A 869 -4.24 45.49 -27.15
N VAL A 870 -5.03 46.49 -26.75
CA VAL A 870 -6.36 46.76 -27.35
C VAL A 870 -6.25 46.98 -28.87
N LYS A 871 -5.30 47.80 -29.33
CA LYS A 871 -5.05 48.01 -30.77
C LYS A 871 -4.67 46.74 -31.53
N ILE A 872 -3.96 45.80 -30.90
CA ILE A 872 -3.66 44.50 -31.54
C ILE A 872 -4.96 43.71 -31.73
N LEU A 873 -5.83 43.67 -30.72
CA LEU A 873 -7.10 42.93 -30.77
C LEU A 873 -8.11 43.54 -31.76
N GLU A 874 -8.08 44.86 -31.94
CA GLU A 874 -8.84 45.59 -32.97
C GLU A 874 -8.36 45.25 -34.39
N ASN A 875 -7.04 45.12 -34.60
CA ASN A 875 -6.46 44.85 -35.92
C ASN A 875 -6.58 43.38 -36.37
N GLU A 876 -6.76 42.41 -35.46
CA GLU A 876 -6.88 40.98 -35.80
C GLU A 876 -8.27 40.59 -36.36
N GLY A 877 -9.22 41.53 -36.48
CA GLY A 877 -10.46 41.37 -37.26
C GLY A 877 -11.56 40.48 -36.64
N THR A 878 -11.26 39.76 -35.55
CA THR A 878 -12.23 38.92 -34.82
C THR A 878 -13.06 39.66 -33.76
N THR A 879 -12.82 40.95 -33.58
CA THR A 879 -13.08 41.67 -32.32
C THR A 879 -14.53 41.62 -31.88
N LYS A 880 -14.76 40.94 -30.75
CA LYS A 880 -15.97 41.11 -29.93
C LYS A 880 -15.63 42.04 -28.76
N ASP A 881 -16.68 42.62 -28.19
CA ASP A 881 -16.62 43.73 -27.24
C ASP A 881 -15.47 43.61 -26.20
N VAL A 882 -14.53 44.57 -26.26
CA VAL A 882 -13.37 44.68 -25.38
C VAL A 882 -13.56 45.89 -24.48
N PHE A 883 -13.58 45.65 -23.17
CA PHE A 883 -13.53 46.67 -22.13
C PHE A 883 -12.12 46.71 -21.55
N SER A 884 -11.55 47.90 -21.36
CA SER A 884 -10.24 48.05 -20.75
C SER A 884 -10.21 49.16 -19.71
N LEU A 885 -9.50 48.92 -18.60
CA LEU A 885 -9.37 49.88 -17.51
C LEU A 885 -7.96 49.82 -16.90
N VAL A 886 -7.42 50.96 -16.48
CA VAL A 886 -6.16 51.00 -15.71
C VAL A 886 -6.49 50.65 -14.26
N VAL A 887 -5.90 49.58 -13.73
CA VAL A 887 -6.21 49.06 -12.38
C VAL A 887 -4.94 48.59 -11.69
N ASP A 888 -4.69 49.12 -10.50
CA ASP A 888 -3.74 48.52 -9.56
C ASP A 888 -4.41 47.34 -8.83
N VAL A 889 -3.96 46.12 -9.13
CA VAL A 889 -4.51 44.91 -8.50
C VAL A 889 -4.32 44.86 -6.99
N SER A 890 -3.32 45.57 -6.44
CA SER A 890 -3.11 45.66 -4.99
C SER A 890 -4.16 46.53 -4.28
N ASN A 891 -4.89 47.37 -5.03
CA ASN A 891 -5.96 48.23 -4.57
C ASN A 891 -7.34 47.54 -4.70
N GLU A 892 -7.81 47.00 -3.59
CA GLU A 892 -9.09 46.28 -3.47
C GLU A 892 -10.29 47.03 -4.07
N ASN A 893 -10.38 48.35 -3.86
CA ASN A 893 -11.50 49.15 -4.35
C ASN A 893 -11.49 49.29 -5.88
N GLN A 894 -10.31 49.43 -6.50
CA GLN A 894 -10.21 49.48 -7.96
C GLN A 894 -10.55 48.12 -8.59
N VAL A 895 -10.12 47.01 -7.97
CA VAL A 895 -10.44 45.66 -8.44
C VAL A 895 -11.95 45.37 -8.33
N LYS A 896 -12.59 45.78 -7.22
CA LYS A 896 -14.05 45.66 -7.05
C LYS A 896 -14.83 46.50 -8.07
N ASP A 897 -14.47 47.77 -8.22
CA ASP A 897 -15.08 48.67 -9.23
C ASP A 897 -14.90 48.14 -10.65
N TRP A 898 -13.73 47.59 -10.99
CA TRP A 898 -13.48 46.95 -12.27
C TRP A 898 -14.40 45.75 -12.55
N ILE A 899 -14.55 44.82 -11.60
CA ILE A 899 -15.44 43.67 -11.79
C ILE A 899 -16.91 44.10 -11.85
N ILE A 900 -17.32 45.07 -11.02
CA ILE A 900 -18.67 45.66 -11.10
C ILE A 900 -18.93 46.26 -12.48
N LYS A 901 -18.01 47.09 -13.01
CA LYS A 901 -18.10 47.67 -14.36
C LYS A 901 -18.07 46.61 -15.45
N THR A 902 -17.32 45.53 -15.27
CA THR A 902 -17.30 44.37 -16.18
C THR A 902 -18.68 43.71 -16.27
N VAL A 903 -19.29 43.38 -15.12
CA VAL A 903 -20.63 42.79 -15.08
C VAL A 903 -21.70 43.77 -15.59
N GLN A 904 -21.58 45.07 -15.31
CA GLN A 904 -22.46 46.10 -15.87
C GLN A 904 -22.32 46.23 -17.41
N ARG A 905 -21.10 46.13 -17.95
CA ARG A 905 -20.82 46.26 -19.38
C ARG A 905 -21.33 45.08 -20.19
N PHE A 906 -21.11 43.86 -19.70
CA PHE A 906 -21.37 42.61 -20.44
C PHE A 906 -22.56 41.79 -19.92
N GLY A 907 -23.17 42.18 -18.80
CA GLY A 907 -24.29 41.49 -18.15
C GLY A 907 -23.92 40.21 -17.37
N ARG A 908 -22.66 39.76 -17.45
CA ARG A 908 -22.16 38.53 -16.79
C ARG A 908 -20.63 38.54 -16.67
N LEU A 909 -20.10 37.63 -15.84
CA LEU A 909 -18.70 37.23 -15.83
C LEU A 909 -18.66 35.69 -15.83
N ASP A 910 -17.89 35.10 -16.74
CA ASP A 910 -17.81 33.63 -16.92
C ASP A 910 -16.47 33.04 -16.49
N GLY A 911 -15.44 33.87 -16.44
CA GLY A 911 -14.13 33.45 -15.96
C GLY A 911 -13.12 34.57 -15.86
N ALA A 912 -11.94 34.25 -15.33
CA ALA A 912 -10.87 35.21 -15.18
C ALA A 912 -9.47 34.59 -15.26
N ALA A 913 -8.53 35.33 -15.83
CA ALA A 913 -7.10 35.03 -15.86
C ALA A 913 -6.33 36.05 -15.01
N ASN A 914 -5.84 35.61 -13.85
CA ASN A 914 -5.09 36.43 -12.91
C ASN A 914 -3.59 36.29 -13.17
N ILE A 915 -3.03 37.17 -14.00
CA ILE A 915 -1.66 37.07 -14.53
C ILE A 915 -0.75 38.20 -14.01
N ALA A 916 -1.33 39.33 -13.57
CA ALA A 916 -0.57 40.45 -13.02
C ALA A 916 0.39 40.03 -11.89
N GLY A 917 1.63 40.53 -11.96
CA GLY A 917 2.65 40.26 -10.97
C GLY A 917 3.96 40.97 -11.28
N ILE A 918 4.87 40.98 -10.31
CA ILE A 918 6.19 41.60 -10.40
C ILE A 918 7.27 40.66 -9.87
N PHE A 919 8.48 40.79 -10.42
CA PHE A 919 9.67 40.04 -10.03
C PHE A 919 10.80 40.99 -9.67
N LYS A 920 11.34 40.86 -8.45
CA LYS A 920 12.55 41.54 -8.00
C LYS A 920 13.51 40.49 -7.41
N PRO A 921 14.48 39.98 -8.17
CA PRO A 921 15.47 39.04 -7.64
C PRO A 921 16.43 39.78 -6.71
N ARG A 922 16.47 39.33 -5.45
CA ARG A 922 17.47 39.73 -4.43
C ARG A 922 17.73 38.55 -3.51
N SER A 923 18.95 38.47 -2.98
CA SER A 923 19.24 37.54 -1.88
C SER A 923 18.44 37.92 -0.63
N ILE A 924 18.32 37.01 0.34
CA ILE A 924 17.67 37.34 1.62
C ILE A 924 18.40 38.47 2.34
N TYR A 925 19.73 38.56 2.21
CA TYR A 925 20.56 39.60 2.81
C TYR A 925 20.33 41.00 2.20
N ASP A 926 19.91 41.07 0.92
CA ASP A 926 19.70 42.33 0.18
C ASP A 926 18.20 42.70 0.03
N SER A 927 17.32 41.82 0.50
CA SER A 927 15.86 41.99 0.46
C SER A 927 15.43 42.95 1.57
N THR A 928 14.77 44.05 1.20
CA THR A 928 14.22 44.99 2.19
C THR A 928 12.79 44.61 2.56
N VAL A 929 12.30 45.09 3.72
CA VAL A 929 10.87 45.00 4.08
C VAL A 929 9.99 45.63 3.00
N HIS A 930 10.44 46.71 2.37
CA HIS A 930 9.73 47.32 1.24
C HIS A 930 9.63 46.38 0.02
N ASP A 931 10.66 45.57 -0.27
CA ASP A 931 10.58 44.58 -1.36
C ASP A 931 9.64 43.41 -1.00
N TRP A 932 9.58 43.03 0.28
CA TRP A 932 8.58 42.10 0.82
C TRP A 932 7.16 42.64 0.65
N ASP A 933 6.88 43.82 1.20
CA ASP A 933 5.57 44.44 1.14
C ASP A 933 5.12 44.65 -0.30
N LEU A 934 6.01 45.13 -1.18
CA LEU A 934 5.68 45.35 -2.58
C LEU A 934 5.34 44.04 -3.32
N MET A 935 6.18 43.01 -3.20
CA MET A 935 5.91 41.73 -3.88
C MET A 935 4.69 41.00 -3.29
N MET A 936 4.48 41.04 -1.97
CA MET A 936 3.29 40.44 -1.36
C MET A 936 2.00 41.21 -1.69
N ASN A 937 2.03 42.55 -1.68
CA ASN A 937 0.85 43.36 -2.02
C ASN A 937 0.42 43.18 -3.49
N VAL A 938 1.37 43.04 -4.43
CA VAL A 938 1.04 42.83 -5.84
C VAL A 938 0.74 41.36 -6.15
N ASN A 939 1.66 40.43 -5.84
CA ASN A 939 1.55 39.05 -6.31
C ASN A 939 0.55 38.20 -5.51
N ALA A 940 0.44 38.40 -4.20
CA ALA A 940 -0.41 37.58 -3.33
C ALA A 940 -1.73 38.28 -2.98
N LYS A 941 -1.66 39.50 -2.42
CA LYS A 941 -2.86 40.29 -2.10
C LYS A 941 -3.61 40.72 -3.36
N GLY A 942 -2.90 41.03 -4.46
CA GLY A 942 -3.55 41.33 -5.74
C GLY A 942 -4.38 40.16 -6.27
N VAL A 943 -3.87 38.93 -6.16
CA VAL A 943 -4.61 37.71 -6.49
C VAL A 943 -5.80 37.51 -5.54
N PHE A 944 -5.64 37.74 -4.23
CA PHE A 944 -6.74 37.69 -3.26
C PHE A 944 -7.86 38.69 -3.60
N ASN A 945 -7.53 39.95 -3.88
CA ASN A 945 -8.48 40.98 -4.29
C ASN A 945 -9.26 40.54 -5.55
N CYS A 946 -8.53 40.01 -6.54
CA CYS A 946 -9.11 39.52 -7.79
C CYS A 946 -10.05 38.35 -7.56
N LEU A 947 -9.62 37.31 -6.84
CA LEU A 947 -10.45 36.14 -6.52
C LEU A 947 -11.73 36.56 -5.79
N GLN A 948 -11.63 37.39 -4.75
CA GLN A 948 -12.80 37.86 -3.99
C GLN A 948 -13.80 38.59 -4.89
N ALA A 949 -13.34 39.54 -5.71
CA ALA A 949 -14.22 40.31 -6.59
C ALA A 949 -14.81 39.45 -7.73
N GLN A 950 -14.00 38.58 -8.35
CA GLN A 950 -14.42 37.72 -9.46
C GLN A 950 -15.43 36.66 -9.01
N ILE A 951 -15.22 36.02 -7.86
CA ILE A 951 -16.16 35.03 -7.29
C ILE A 951 -17.50 35.69 -6.94
N ALA A 952 -17.50 36.96 -6.53
CA ALA A 952 -18.73 37.73 -6.32
C ALA A 952 -19.41 38.19 -7.63
N GLY A 953 -18.65 38.32 -8.72
CA GLY A 953 -19.17 38.70 -10.05
C GLY A 953 -19.62 37.54 -10.95
N ILE A 954 -19.16 36.32 -10.68
CA ILE A 954 -19.60 35.09 -11.39
C ILE A 954 -20.97 34.67 -10.87
N GLY A 955 -21.92 34.47 -11.78
CA GLY A 955 -23.30 34.08 -11.45
C GLY A 955 -23.48 32.58 -11.15
N GLU A 956 -24.72 32.20 -10.80
CA GLU A 956 -25.11 30.84 -10.36
C GLU A 956 -24.79 29.70 -11.34
N ARG A 957 -24.50 30.02 -12.62
CA ARG A 957 -24.08 29.01 -13.62
C ARG A 957 -22.67 28.48 -13.38
N GLY A 958 -21.91 29.10 -12.47
CA GLY A 958 -20.51 28.80 -12.26
C GLY A 958 -19.60 29.47 -13.29
N GLY A 959 -18.32 29.14 -13.25
CA GLY A 959 -17.30 29.78 -14.09
C GLY A 959 -15.91 29.20 -13.87
N SER A 960 -14.89 29.80 -14.48
CA SER A 960 -13.51 29.34 -14.34
C SER A 960 -12.52 30.46 -14.09
N ILE A 961 -11.70 30.33 -13.04
CA ILE A 961 -10.62 31.25 -12.72
C ILE A 961 -9.29 30.50 -12.83
N VAL A 962 -8.33 31.12 -13.51
CA VAL A 962 -6.97 30.60 -13.67
C VAL A 962 -5.98 31.66 -13.20
N THR A 963 -5.13 31.32 -12.24
CA THR A 963 -4.14 32.23 -11.68
C THR A 963 -2.73 31.80 -12.04
N VAL A 964 -1.85 32.74 -12.39
CA VAL A 964 -0.46 32.46 -12.74
C VAL A 964 0.47 32.63 -11.54
N ALA A 965 0.93 31.51 -11.00
CA ALA A 965 1.98 31.46 -10.00
C ALA A 965 3.37 31.56 -10.66
N SER A 966 4.21 30.54 -10.48
CA SER A 966 5.52 30.31 -11.10
C SER A 966 5.97 28.91 -10.70
N ALA A 967 6.94 28.30 -11.38
CA ALA A 967 7.69 27.18 -10.84
C ALA A 967 8.25 27.51 -9.44
N ALA A 968 8.64 28.76 -9.20
CA ALA A 968 9.05 29.27 -7.88
C ALA A 968 7.91 29.30 -6.81
N GLY A 969 6.68 28.93 -7.17
CA GLY A 969 5.56 28.69 -6.27
C GLY A 969 5.37 27.23 -5.85
N VAL A 970 6.15 26.30 -6.43
CA VAL A 970 6.15 24.86 -6.10
C VAL A 970 7.57 24.30 -5.85
N ARG A 971 8.63 25.07 -6.13
CA ARG A 971 10.02 24.77 -5.74
C ARG A 971 10.73 26.01 -5.21
N ALA A 972 11.80 25.80 -4.45
CA ALA A 972 12.66 26.89 -4.01
C ALA A 972 13.33 27.61 -5.20
N LEU A 973 13.45 28.94 -5.09
CA LEU A 973 14.22 29.78 -6.01
C LEU A 973 15.30 30.54 -5.23
N PRO A 974 16.55 30.03 -5.21
CA PRO A 974 17.71 30.79 -4.76
C PRO A 974 17.78 32.16 -5.46
N SER A 975 18.32 33.16 -4.78
CA SER A 975 18.35 34.58 -5.20
C SER A 975 17.01 35.29 -5.42
N ALA A 976 15.86 34.71 -5.04
CA ALA A 976 14.57 35.42 -4.99
C ALA A 976 13.57 34.84 -3.97
N PRO A 977 13.93 34.70 -2.68
CA PRO A 977 13.09 34.01 -1.68
C PRO A 977 11.76 34.73 -1.43
N VAL A 978 11.74 36.06 -1.48
CA VAL A 978 10.52 36.86 -1.31
C VAL A 978 9.52 36.65 -2.46
N TYR A 979 10.02 36.58 -3.70
CA TYR A 979 9.19 36.25 -4.85
C TYR A 979 8.64 34.83 -4.74
N ALA A 980 9.48 33.87 -4.37
CA ALA A 980 9.08 32.48 -4.16
C ALA A 980 7.98 32.36 -3.10
N ALA A 981 8.11 33.05 -1.95
CA ALA A 981 7.08 33.12 -0.92
C ALA A 981 5.75 33.68 -1.48
N SER A 982 5.81 34.78 -2.23
CA SER A 982 4.63 35.37 -2.85
C SER A 982 3.93 34.44 -3.85
N LYS A 983 4.67 33.59 -4.57
CA LYS A 983 4.12 32.63 -5.53
C LYS A 983 3.64 31.32 -4.88
N HIS A 984 4.25 30.88 -3.77
CA HIS A 984 3.70 29.79 -2.94
C HIS A 984 2.36 30.20 -2.31
N ALA A 985 2.25 31.44 -1.82
CA ALA A 985 0.99 31.98 -1.30
C ALA A 985 -0.14 31.93 -2.33
N VAL A 986 0.16 32.22 -3.61
CA VAL A 986 -0.81 32.10 -4.71
C VAL A 986 -1.29 30.67 -4.91
N VAL A 987 -0.39 29.67 -4.90
CA VAL A 987 -0.74 28.25 -5.06
C VAL A 987 -1.66 27.79 -3.92
N GLY A 988 -1.26 28.04 -2.67
CA GLY A 988 -2.06 27.65 -1.50
C GLY A 988 -3.43 28.33 -1.43
N LEU A 989 -3.48 29.63 -1.74
CA LEU A 989 -4.72 30.41 -1.79
C LEU A 989 -5.68 29.85 -2.86
N CYS A 990 -5.20 29.61 -4.08
CA CYS A 990 -6.05 29.11 -5.16
C CYS A 990 -6.58 27.69 -4.89
N ALA A 991 -5.76 26.80 -4.32
CA ALA A 991 -6.19 25.45 -3.95
C ALA A 991 -7.25 25.46 -2.84
N SER A 992 -7.10 26.34 -1.85
CA SER A 992 -8.05 26.52 -0.75
C SER A 992 -9.39 27.08 -1.25
N VAL A 993 -9.32 28.14 -2.05
CA VAL A 993 -10.51 28.76 -2.67
C VAL A 993 -11.23 27.77 -3.61
N ALA A 994 -10.50 26.95 -4.38
CA ALA A 994 -11.10 25.94 -5.25
C ALA A 994 -12.00 24.94 -4.49
N ALA A 995 -11.58 24.51 -3.29
CA ALA A 995 -12.37 23.64 -2.44
C ALA A 995 -13.60 24.36 -1.87
N GLU A 996 -13.49 25.65 -1.54
CA GLU A 996 -14.58 26.47 -1.03
C GLU A 996 -15.67 26.77 -2.08
N VAL A 997 -15.27 27.09 -3.32
CA VAL A 997 -16.22 27.51 -4.38
C VAL A 997 -16.64 26.40 -5.35
N GLY A 998 -16.08 25.20 -5.22
CA GLY A 998 -16.50 24.02 -5.99
C GLY A 998 -18.02 23.75 -5.95
N PRO A 999 -18.70 23.83 -4.79
CA PRO A 999 -20.17 23.70 -4.71
C PRO A 999 -20.96 24.78 -5.47
N LYS A 1000 -20.35 25.91 -5.84
CA LYS A 1000 -20.94 26.95 -6.71
C LYS A 1000 -20.67 26.72 -8.20
N ASN A 1001 -20.15 25.55 -8.58
CA ASN A 1001 -19.70 25.23 -9.93
C ASN A 1001 -18.59 26.18 -10.45
N ILE A 1002 -17.81 26.80 -9.55
CA ILE A 1002 -16.67 27.64 -9.92
C ILE A 1002 -15.39 26.81 -9.82
N ARG A 1003 -14.66 26.71 -10.94
CA ARG A 1003 -13.37 26.03 -11.01
C ARG A 1003 -12.25 27.04 -10.80
N VAL A 1004 -11.33 26.79 -9.87
CA VAL A 1004 -10.17 27.66 -9.64
C VAL A 1004 -8.89 26.82 -9.78
N ASN A 1005 -8.02 27.19 -10.70
CA ASN A 1005 -6.76 26.49 -10.97
C ASN A 1005 -5.57 27.45 -10.96
N THR A 1006 -4.39 26.89 -10.75
CA THR A 1006 -3.13 27.62 -10.84
C THR A 1006 -2.29 27.07 -12.00
N VAL A 1007 -1.63 27.96 -12.74
CA VAL A 1007 -0.56 27.61 -13.67
C VAL A 1007 0.76 28.04 -13.05
N ALA A 1008 1.80 27.20 -13.14
CA ALA A 1008 3.14 27.46 -12.62
C ALA A 1008 4.16 27.51 -13.76
N PRO A 1009 4.36 28.67 -14.40
CA PRO A 1009 5.30 28.79 -15.52
C PRO A 1009 6.77 28.73 -15.06
N GLY A 1010 7.61 28.14 -15.90
CA GLY A 1010 9.07 28.16 -15.75
C GLY A 1010 9.69 29.44 -16.32
N PHE A 1011 10.82 29.31 -17.03
CA PHE A 1011 11.44 30.43 -17.72
C PHE A 1011 10.70 30.75 -19.03
N ILE A 1012 9.92 31.84 -19.02
CA ILE A 1012 9.16 32.35 -20.17
C ILE A 1012 9.85 33.62 -20.69
N ASP A 1013 10.04 33.77 -22.00
CA ASP A 1013 10.56 35.02 -22.57
C ASP A 1013 9.49 36.12 -22.50
N THR A 1014 9.64 37.03 -21.53
CA THR A 1014 8.70 38.13 -21.26
C THR A 1014 9.48 39.38 -20.87
N PRO A 1015 8.87 40.58 -20.95
CA PRO A 1015 9.48 41.81 -20.43
C PRO A 1015 9.90 41.72 -18.95
N MET A 1016 9.21 40.91 -18.14
CA MET A 1016 9.56 40.67 -16.73
C MET A 1016 10.91 39.96 -16.54
N THR A 1017 11.28 39.06 -17.47
CA THR A 1017 12.52 38.27 -17.42
C THR A 1017 13.65 38.90 -18.24
N GLN A 1018 13.34 39.81 -19.17
CA GLN A 1018 14.29 40.44 -20.09
C GLN A 1018 15.43 41.23 -19.41
N SER A 1019 15.18 41.86 -18.25
CA SER A 1019 16.17 42.65 -17.52
C SER A 1019 17.04 41.84 -16.54
N THR A 1020 16.71 40.56 -16.32
CA THR A 1020 17.30 39.72 -15.24
C THR A 1020 17.90 38.41 -15.74
N VAL A 1021 17.65 38.03 -17.01
CA VAL A 1021 18.20 36.82 -17.63
C VAL A 1021 19.24 37.19 -18.69
N PRO A 1022 20.50 36.73 -18.59
CA PRO A 1022 21.51 36.95 -19.61
C PRO A 1022 21.08 36.33 -20.95
N ARG A 1023 21.28 37.04 -22.07
CA ARG A 1023 21.04 36.51 -23.42
C ARG A 1023 22.35 36.06 -24.07
N ASN A 1024 22.27 35.05 -24.94
CA ASN A 1024 23.40 34.62 -25.78
C ASN A 1024 23.63 35.61 -26.94
N ASP A 1025 24.69 35.38 -27.74
CA ASP A 1025 25.04 36.25 -28.88
C ASP A 1025 23.95 36.33 -29.96
N ASN A 1026 23.03 35.36 -30.00
CA ASN A 1026 21.87 35.33 -30.89
C ASN A 1026 20.64 36.06 -30.30
N GLY A 1027 20.74 36.62 -29.09
CA GLY A 1027 19.65 37.29 -28.39
C GLY A 1027 18.67 36.37 -27.65
N GLU A 1028 18.96 35.07 -27.48
CA GLU A 1028 18.08 34.11 -26.80
C GLU A 1028 18.41 34.01 -25.28
N PRO A 1029 17.41 33.76 -24.41
CA PRO A 1029 17.64 33.60 -22.97
C PRO A 1029 18.54 32.39 -22.63
N SER A 1030 19.66 32.62 -21.93
CA SER A 1030 20.68 31.60 -21.67
C SER A 1030 20.31 30.53 -20.64
N THR A 1031 19.27 30.76 -19.81
CA THR A 1031 18.94 29.95 -18.62
C THR A 1031 18.08 28.71 -18.90
N GLY A 1032 17.62 28.50 -20.15
CA GLY A 1032 16.80 27.34 -20.52
C GLY A 1032 17.52 25.98 -20.43
N LYS A 1033 18.87 25.96 -20.44
CA LYS A 1033 19.69 24.72 -20.55
C LYS A 1033 19.56 23.73 -19.39
N GLN A 1034 18.96 24.13 -18.26
CA GLN A 1034 18.72 23.25 -17.10
C GLN A 1034 17.35 22.57 -17.12
N ASN A 1035 16.44 22.99 -18.00
CA ASN A 1035 15.14 22.34 -18.19
C ASN A 1035 15.31 21.11 -19.11
N PRO A 1036 14.57 20.01 -18.90
CA PRO A 1036 14.47 18.90 -19.86
C PRO A 1036 14.09 19.35 -21.27
N ILE A 1037 13.19 20.32 -21.40
CA ILE A 1037 12.99 21.09 -22.64
C ILE A 1037 13.93 22.30 -22.60
N ALA A 1038 15.12 22.15 -23.17
CA ALA A 1038 16.30 23.02 -22.97
C ALA A 1038 16.23 24.43 -23.61
N ARG A 1039 15.08 25.12 -23.53
CA ARG A 1039 14.85 26.50 -23.99
C ARG A 1039 13.92 27.26 -23.05
N ALA A 1040 13.84 28.57 -23.20
CA ALA A 1040 12.72 29.34 -22.66
C ALA A 1040 11.43 29.02 -23.44
N ALA A 1041 10.28 29.10 -22.77
CA ALA A 1041 8.97 28.99 -23.42
C ALA A 1041 8.47 30.35 -23.91
N HIS A 1042 7.69 30.34 -24.99
CA HIS A 1042 7.00 31.54 -25.49
C HIS A 1042 5.76 31.81 -24.63
N PRO A 1043 5.35 33.08 -24.41
CA PRO A 1043 4.14 33.40 -23.65
C PRO A 1043 2.86 32.73 -24.17
N ASP A 1044 2.80 32.43 -25.47
CA ASP A 1044 1.69 31.73 -26.10
C ASP A 1044 1.52 30.27 -25.63
N GLU A 1045 2.61 29.60 -25.25
CA GLU A 1045 2.58 28.21 -24.74
C GLU A 1045 1.91 28.16 -23.35
N VAL A 1046 2.13 29.19 -22.53
CA VAL A 1046 1.45 29.36 -21.24
C VAL A 1046 0.00 29.79 -21.44
N ALA A 1047 -0.25 30.72 -22.37
CA ALA A 1047 -1.58 31.19 -22.70
C ALA A 1047 -2.49 30.05 -23.19
N ALA A 1048 -1.99 29.10 -23.98
CA ALA A 1048 -2.77 27.95 -24.44
C ALA A 1048 -3.28 27.08 -23.28
N VAL A 1049 -2.46 26.86 -22.23
CA VAL A 1049 -2.87 26.14 -21.03
C VAL A 1049 -3.90 26.93 -20.21
N ILE A 1050 -3.73 28.25 -20.10
CA ILE A 1050 -4.72 29.13 -19.44
C ILE A 1050 -6.08 29.06 -20.16
N VAL A 1051 -6.07 29.15 -21.50
CA VAL A 1051 -7.29 29.07 -22.33
C VAL A 1051 -7.95 27.70 -22.20
N PHE A 1052 -7.19 26.60 -22.25
CA PHE A 1052 -7.73 25.25 -21.97
C PHE A 1052 -8.42 25.19 -20.60
N LEU A 1053 -7.75 25.66 -19.53
CA LEU A 1053 -8.28 25.61 -18.17
C LEU A 1053 -9.53 26.47 -17.98
N LEU A 1054 -9.65 27.60 -18.68
CA LEU A 1054 -10.85 28.46 -18.71
C LEU A 1054 -12.03 27.83 -19.49
N SER A 1055 -11.75 26.90 -20.40
CA SER A 1055 -12.76 26.29 -21.27
C SER A 1055 -13.54 25.14 -20.60
N ASP A 1056 -14.64 24.70 -21.24
CA ASP A 1056 -15.41 23.55 -20.76
C ASP A 1056 -14.71 22.20 -21.03
N GLN A 1057 -13.63 22.19 -21.81
CA GLN A 1057 -12.75 21.02 -21.97
C GLN A 1057 -12.04 20.66 -20.65
N ALA A 1058 -11.90 21.63 -19.74
CA ALA A 1058 -11.37 21.46 -18.39
C ALA A 1058 -12.46 21.38 -17.32
N SER A 1059 -13.70 21.00 -17.69
CA SER A 1059 -14.90 20.98 -16.82
C SER A 1059 -14.77 20.18 -15.52
N PHE A 1060 -13.87 19.20 -15.42
CA PHE A 1060 -13.59 18.44 -14.19
C PHE A 1060 -12.24 18.81 -13.52
N VAL A 1061 -11.59 19.88 -13.96
CA VAL A 1061 -10.29 20.33 -13.44
C VAL A 1061 -10.49 21.55 -12.54
N THR A 1062 -10.24 21.39 -11.24
CA THR A 1062 -10.24 22.44 -10.21
C THR A 1062 -9.23 22.10 -9.11
N GLY A 1063 -8.71 23.11 -8.41
CA GLY A 1063 -7.74 22.97 -7.32
C GLY A 1063 -6.32 22.57 -7.73
N ALA A 1064 -6.07 22.36 -9.03
CA ALA A 1064 -4.80 21.86 -9.53
C ALA A 1064 -3.78 22.99 -9.78
N CYS A 1065 -2.50 22.71 -9.49
CA CYS A 1065 -1.37 23.51 -9.92
C CYS A 1065 -0.69 22.84 -11.13
N TRP A 1066 -0.79 23.45 -12.30
CA TRP A 1066 -0.29 22.92 -13.57
C TRP A 1066 1.12 23.47 -13.87
N PRO A 1067 2.19 22.66 -13.78
CA PRO A 1067 3.53 23.09 -14.19
C PRO A 1067 3.59 23.29 -15.71
N VAL A 1068 4.05 24.46 -16.14
CA VAL A 1068 4.26 24.83 -17.55
C VAL A 1068 5.67 25.41 -17.68
N ASP A 1069 6.65 24.57 -17.41
CA ASP A 1069 8.00 24.99 -17.06
C ASP A 1069 9.13 24.29 -17.84
N GLY A 1070 8.76 23.45 -18.82
CA GLY A 1070 9.71 22.63 -19.59
C GLY A 1070 10.25 21.41 -18.84
N GLY A 1071 9.64 21.02 -17.71
CA GLY A 1071 10.09 19.94 -16.84
C GLY A 1071 11.07 20.38 -15.76
N ASN A 1072 11.03 21.65 -15.33
CA ASN A 1072 11.96 22.22 -14.36
C ASN A 1072 11.67 21.74 -12.91
N THR A 1073 10.43 21.30 -12.63
CA THR A 1073 10.00 20.79 -11.31
C THR A 1073 9.95 19.26 -11.20
N ILE A 1074 10.49 18.49 -12.16
CA ILE A 1074 10.44 17.01 -12.18
C ILE A 1074 11.82 16.34 -12.15
#